data_AF-A0A1J5NJJ4-F1
#
_entry.id   AF-A0A1J5NJJ4-F1
#
_cell.length_a   1.000
_cell.length_b   1.000
_cell.length_c   1.000
_cell.angle_alpha   90.00
_cell.angle_beta   90.00
_cell.angle_gamma   90.00
#
_symmetry.space_group_name_H-M   'P 1'
#
loop_
_entity.id
_entity.type
_entity.pdbx_description
1 polymer ?
#
loop_
_entity_poly.entity_id
_entity_poly.type
_entity_poly.pdbx_seq_one_letter_code
_entity_poly.pdbx_strand_id
1 'polypeptide(L)'
;MTFKRLVLVVAAVMMLLLGATSAYAAYTINLNEPVVSTSAPPYATVTAGGSVQADGQPAVGVPVALRLSGADGQLLAADQVATDSSGSFSEPLPLPAGTNSGSATLVAAAAGAIAQQVVEIPPLPAAYYGSVKNSDGSNVAVGSVEAYIDGQKVGSLDFQNGFYGGSGGLDPKLVASGTDADKGKTVTFKVVINGQAYDATPASPVTWEPGDVRQVDLSITSQQPPAGDQVPPAVTTTDPANGATGVAVTKAVAITFSENIQAGAAYDSIALKDGSGNSVAFTKSISGSVLTITPSANLAYSTVYTVSLPAAAVQDLAGNALASPFTFSFTTQAASSGGGGGGGGGGGGGGGGSTTPSTNRVEQPIQAGAATVAELSGVARVDVPAGAVSGTGATIAAEVKDDSLAAQAGMTLISKVVDVTLNNGTLSGKLTITLYYDKSKLATDQQPVACYYDASQGQWVRLEGSVDENAGTVAVTVDHLTTFAVFAAAKEVTPPVTFKDMQGHWAAETVSRLASMDIISGYPDGTFKPDNQITRAEATAILARALKLAPGSEQDLKFKDNAAIPEWARGVVAAAAREGLIKGYPQPDGSVTFMPGRSISRAELAAIVVRILSMKSSAPAPAELKFADTASIPDWARQSVAQAVASGIVAGYPDNTFQAERPVTRAEAAAMILRLLDKIGTQGGQ
;
A
#
# COMPACT_ATOMS: atom_id res chain seq x y z
N MET A 1 -12.72 22.62 -42.29
CA MET A 1 -13.67 23.16 -41.31
C MET A 1 -12.88 23.94 -40.26
N THR A 2 -13.27 25.20 -40.10
CA THR A 2 -13.22 26.00 -38.86
C THR A 2 -11.91 26.68 -38.43
N PHE A 3 -11.75 27.90 -38.97
CA PHE A 3 -11.35 29.18 -38.34
C PHE A 3 -10.05 29.29 -37.52
N LYS A 4 -9.03 29.86 -38.19
CA LYS A 4 -8.00 30.71 -37.59
C LYS A 4 -8.67 31.98 -37.04
N ARG A 5 -8.58 32.23 -35.72
CA ARG A 5 -8.93 33.52 -35.13
C ARG A 5 -7.83 34.54 -35.46
N LEU A 6 -8.21 35.50 -36.29
CA LEU A 6 -7.49 36.73 -36.60
C LEU A 6 -7.75 37.72 -35.45
N VAL A 7 -6.73 38.08 -34.68
CA VAL A 7 -6.82 39.17 -33.69
C VAL A 7 -6.72 40.48 -34.45
N LEU A 8 -7.88 41.09 -34.72
CA LEU A 8 -7.99 42.40 -35.32
C LEU A 8 -7.99 43.43 -34.19
N VAL A 9 -6.88 44.17 -34.03
CA VAL A 9 -6.84 45.38 -33.21
C VAL A 9 -7.59 46.46 -33.98
N VAL A 10 -8.87 46.65 -33.66
CA VAL A 10 -9.65 47.81 -34.14
C VAL A 10 -9.77 48.80 -32.99
N ALA A 11 -8.83 49.74 -32.97
CA ALA A 11 -9.10 51.05 -32.39
C ALA A 11 -10.05 51.79 -33.35
N ALA A 12 -11.33 51.87 -33.01
CA ALA A 12 -12.26 52.77 -33.67
C ALA A 12 -13.37 53.20 -32.70
N VAL A 13 -13.10 54.28 -31.96
CA VAL A 13 -14.17 55.14 -31.45
C VAL A 13 -14.54 56.05 -32.62
N MET A 14 -15.67 55.76 -33.29
CA MET A 14 -16.32 56.72 -34.18
C MET A 14 -17.79 56.81 -33.81
N MET A 15 -18.13 57.97 -33.28
CA MET A 15 -19.46 58.43 -32.91
C MET A 15 -20.13 59.02 -34.17
N LEU A 16 -21.33 58.55 -34.57
CA LEU A 16 -22.36 59.42 -35.19
C LEU A 16 -23.75 58.76 -35.30
N LEU A 17 -24.69 59.39 -34.59
CA LEU A 17 -26.15 59.54 -34.75
C LEU A 17 -26.99 58.61 -35.66
N LEU A 18 -28.00 57.98 -35.05
CA LEU A 18 -29.39 57.90 -35.52
C LEU A 18 -30.33 57.85 -34.30
N GLY A 19 -31.41 58.62 -34.35
CA GLY A 19 -32.25 59.00 -33.21
C GLY A 19 -33.01 57.87 -32.53
N ALA A 20 -32.82 57.77 -31.22
CA ALA A 20 -33.82 57.55 -30.18
C ALA A 20 -33.15 58.00 -28.88
N THR A 21 -33.77 58.89 -28.12
CA THR A 21 -33.33 59.16 -26.73
C THR A 21 -33.75 57.98 -25.87
N SER A 22 -33.09 56.83 -26.03
CA SER A 22 -33.01 55.84 -24.97
C SER A 22 -32.05 56.42 -23.94
N ALA A 23 -32.55 56.69 -22.74
CA ALA A 23 -31.69 56.89 -21.58
C ALA A 23 -30.67 55.74 -21.58
N TYR A 24 -29.38 56.04 -21.72
CA TYR A 24 -28.35 55.02 -21.55
C TYR A 24 -28.50 54.54 -20.10
N ALA A 25 -28.99 53.32 -19.91
CA ALA A 25 -29.10 52.72 -18.59
C ALA A 25 -27.73 52.84 -17.92
N ALA A 26 -27.70 53.42 -16.72
CA ALA A 26 -26.44 53.58 -16.01
C ALA A 26 -26.04 52.20 -15.48
N TYR A 27 -25.05 51.58 -16.14
CA TYR A 27 -24.54 50.29 -15.69
C TYR A 27 -23.69 50.48 -14.43
N THR A 28 -23.88 49.61 -13.45
CA THR A 28 -23.04 49.52 -12.25
C THR A 28 -22.47 48.11 -12.15
N ILE A 29 -21.18 48.02 -11.82
CA ILE A 29 -20.51 46.73 -11.59
C ILE A 29 -20.12 46.67 -10.12
N ASN A 30 -20.53 45.60 -9.43
CA ASN A 30 -20.09 45.30 -8.08
C ASN A 30 -19.22 44.05 -8.13
N LEU A 31 -17.96 44.16 -7.72
CA LEU A 31 -17.04 43.04 -7.61
C LEU A 31 -17.23 42.33 -6.27
N ASN A 32 -17.17 41.00 -6.30
CA ASN A 32 -17.04 40.17 -5.11
C ASN A 32 -15.59 40.15 -4.64
N GLU A 33 -15.37 39.78 -3.37
CA GLU A 33 -14.01 39.51 -2.91
C GLU A 33 -13.37 38.38 -3.73
N PRO A 34 -12.21 38.62 -4.37
CA PRO A 34 -11.59 37.65 -5.25
C PRO A 34 -11.02 36.51 -4.42
N VAL A 35 -11.29 35.28 -4.83
CA VAL A 35 -10.78 34.10 -4.17
C VAL A 35 -9.50 33.66 -4.88
N VAL A 36 -8.39 33.68 -4.15
CA VAL A 36 -7.12 33.14 -4.63
C VAL A 36 -6.98 31.70 -4.13
N SER A 37 -7.14 30.74 -5.03
CA SER A 37 -7.03 29.33 -4.68
C SER A 37 -5.57 28.90 -4.73
N THR A 38 -5.08 28.20 -3.70
CA THR A 38 -3.74 27.57 -3.65
C THR A 38 -3.83 26.04 -3.55
N SER A 39 -5.02 25.47 -3.73
CA SER A 39 -5.36 24.10 -3.31
C SER A 39 -4.71 22.96 -4.11
N ALA A 40 -3.91 23.24 -5.13
CA ALA A 40 -3.02 22.28 -5.74
C ALA A 40 -1.70 22.97 -6.14
N PRO A 41 -0.54 22.51 -5.62
CA PRO A 41 0.74 23.02 -6.08
C PRO A 41 0.92 22.70 -7.57
N PRO A 42 1.78 23.43 -8.33
CA PRO A 42 1.65 24.86 -8.37
C PRO A 42 0.53 25.15 -9.41
N TYR A 43 -0.44 25.99 -9.15
CA TYR A 43 -0.30 27.42 -8.94
C TYR A 43 -1.66 28.00 -8.50
N ALA A 44 -1.65 29.30 -8.20
CA ALA A 44 -2.82 30.05 -7.84
C ALA A 44 -3.66 30.53 -9.04
N THR A 45 -4.98 30.37 -8.93
CA THR A 45 -5.98 31.01 -9.81
C THR A 45 -6.66 32.14 -9.03
N VAL A 46 -6.96 33.26 -9.69
CA VAL A 46 -7.80 34.31 -9.13
C VAL A 46 -9.21 34.16 -9.68
N THR A 47 -10.16 33.75 -8.84
CA THR A 47 -11.57 33.73 -9.24
C THR A 47 -12.14 35.13 -9.14
N ALA A 48 -12.42 35.73 -10.30
CA ALA A 48 -13.03 37.05 -10.41
C ALA A 48 -14.54 36.90 -10.60
N GLY A 49 -15.32 37.47 -9.69
CA GLY A 49 -16.78 37.43 -9.76
C GLY A 49 -17.42 38.74 -9.35
N GLY A 50 -18.70 38.88 -9.67
CA GLY A 50 -19.44 40.10 -9.37
C GLY A 50 -20.83 40.09 -9.98
N SER A 51 -21.48 41.26 -9.96
CA SER A 51 -22.79 41.49 -10.58
C SER A 51 -22.79 42.77 -11.39
N VAL A 52 -23.59 42.78 -12.46
CA VAL A 52 -23.86 43.94 -13.30
C VAL A 52 -25.33 44.31 -13.18
N GLN A 53 -25.60 45.57 -12.89
CA GLN A 53 -26.95 46.11 -12.83
C GLN A 53 -27.11 47.23 -13.87
N ALA A 54 -28.31 47.34 -14.44
CA ALA A 54 -28.74 48.43 -15.31
C ALA A 54 -29.98 49.07 -14.67
N ASP A 55 -29.89 50.36 -14.32
CA ASP A 55 -30.97 51.10 -13.64
C ASP A 55 -31.52 50.39 -12.38
N GLY A 56 -30.62 49.75 -11.62
CA GLY A 56 -30.95 49.03 -10.38
C GLY A 56 -31.57 47.64 -10.58
N GLN A 57 -31.66 47.14 -11.82
CA GLN A 57 -32.11 45.77 -12.12
C GLN A 57 -30.95 44.91 -12.64
N PRO A 58 -30.97 43.58 -12.42
CA PRO A 58 -29.99 42.66 -12.98
C PRO A 58 -29.83 42.78 -14.50
N ALA A 59 -28.61 42.97 -14.98
CA ALA A 59 -28.32 43.06 -16.39
C ALA A 59 -27.93 41.68 -16.93
N VAL A 60 -28.88 40.95 -17.54
CA VAL A 60 -28.71 39.56 -18.00
C VAL A 60 -28.01 39.49 -19.35
N GLY A 61 -27.07 38.55 -19.51
CA GLY A 61 -26.36 38.29 -20.77
C GLY A 61 -25.38 39.37 -21.21
N VAL A 62 -25.04 40.31 -20.31
CA VAL A 62 -24.11 41.41 -20.60
C VAL A 62 -22.68 40.86 -20.57
N PRO A 63 -21.87 41.09 -21.63
CA PRO A 63 -20.47 40.68 -21.63
C PRO A 63 -19.65 41.57 -20.70
N VAL A 64 -18.82 40.93 -19.87
CA VAL A 64 -17.90 41.52 -18.92
C VAL A 64 -16.47 41.13 -19.30
N ALA A 65 -15.62 42.13 -19.54
CA ALA A 65 -14.20 41.91 -19.76
C ALA A 65 -13.45 41.94 -18.43
N LEU A 66 -12.68 40.89 -18.16
CA LEU A 66 -11.87 40.72 -16.97
C LEU A 66 -10.39 40.82 -17.33
N ARG A 67 -9.62 41.58 -16.54
CA ARG A 67 -8.17 41.71 -16.69
C ARG A 67 -7.50 41.73 -15.33
N LEU A 68 -6.46 40.92 -15.17
CA LEU A 68 -5.63 40.89 -13.98
C LEU A 68 -4.21 41.29 -14.35
N SER A 69 -3.67 42.31 -13.70
CA SER A 69 -2.30 42.81 -13.94
C SER A 69 -1.51 42.89 -12.65
N GLY A 70 -0.21 42.59 -12.69
CA GLY A 70 0.69 42.74 -11.55
C GLY A 70 0.91 44.21 -11.17
N ALA A 71 1.51 44.46 -9.99
CA ALA A 71 1.85 45.80 -9.53
C ALA A 71 2.81 46.57 -10.48
N ASP A 72 3.58 45.85 -11.29
CA ASP A 72 4.47 46.40 -12.33
C ASP A 72 3.74 46.74 -13.65
N GLY A 73 2.43 46.49 -13.72
CA GLY A 73 1.61 46.68 -14.90
C GLY A 73 1.69 45.55 -15.93
N GLN A 74 2.41 44.46 -15.64
CA GLN A 74 2.43 43.28 -16.51
C GLN A 74 1.07 42.59 -16.49
N LEU A 75 0.52 42.29 -17.67
CA LEU A 75 -0.72 41.52 -17.79
C LEU A 75 -0.46 40.07 -17.35
N LEU A 76 -1.18 39.61 -16.33
CA LEU A 76 -1.11 38.24 -15.82
C LEU A 76 -2.15 37.36 -16.49
N ALA A 77 -3.40 37.83 -16.56
CA ALA A 77 -4.51 37.08 -17.16
C ALA A 77 -5.61 38.01 -17.71
N ALA A 78 -6.39 37.52 -18.67
CA ALA A 78 -7.58 38.21 -19.17
C ALA A 78 -8.59 37.22 -19.72
N ASP A 79 -9.88 37.51 -19.53
CA ASP A 79 -10.98 36.73 -20.12
C ASP A 79 -12.26 37.57 -20.34
N GLN A 80 -13.26 36.99 -21.00
CA GLN A 80 -14.60 37.56 -21.16
C GLN A 80 -15.68 36.56 -20.75
N VAL A 81 -16.54 36.99 -19.83
CA VAL A 81 -17.67 36.22 -19.32
C VAL A 81 -18.97 36.99 -19.50
N ALA A 82 -20.08 36.32 -19.75
CA ALA A 82 -21.41 36.95 -19.80
C ALA A 82 -22.12 36.79 -18.46
N THR A 83 -22.92 37.77 -18.07
CA THR A 83 -23.74 37.65 -16.88
C THR A 83 -24.85 36.61 -17.05
N ASP A 84 -25.13 35.88 -15.97
CA ASP A 84 -26.21 34.89 -15.90
C ASP A 84 -27.60 35.54 -15.76
N SER A 85 -28.64 34.72 -15.54
CA SER A 85 -30.03 35.16 -15.37
C SER A 85 -30.27 36.04 -14.13
N SER A 86 -29.31 36.09 -13.21
CA SER A 86 -29.31 36.96 -12.03
C SER A 86 -28.44 38.23 -12.21
N GLY A 87 -27.86 38.43 -13.40
CA GLY A 87 -26.92 39.52 -13.65
C GLY A 87 -25.54 39.30 -13.05
N SER A 88 -25.21 38.08 -12.61
CA SER A 88 -23.94 37.75 -11.94
C SER A 88 -22.95 37.11 -12.89
N PHE A 89 -21.65 37.20 -12.59
CA PHE A 89 -20.58 36.53 -13.32
C PHE A 89 -19.52 35.97 -12.36
N SER A 90 -18.80 34.93 -12.80
CA SER A 90 -17.67 34.35 -12.08
C SER A 90 -16.78 33.60 -13.06
N GLU A 91 -15.50 33.95 -13.12
CA GLU A 91 -14.52 33.31 -14.00
C GLU A 91 -13.18 33.10 -13.27
N PRO A 92 -12.59 31.89 -13.30
CA PRO A 92 -11.24 31.66 -12.82
C PRO A 92 -10.19 32.22 -13.81
N LEU A 93 -9.32 33.10 -13.34
CA LEU A 93 -8.20 33.64 -14.12
C LEU A 93 -6.89 32.91 -13.73
N PRO A 94 -6.32 32.08 -14.61
CA PRO A 94 -5.07 31.36 -14.32
C PRO A 94 -3.86 32.30 -14.37
N LEU A 95 -3.00 32.23 -13.36
CA LEU A 95 -1.76 33.00 -13.33
C LEU A 95 -0.64 32.31 -14.15
N PRO A 96 0.20 33.06 -14.88
CA PRO A 96 1.37 32.51 -15.54
C PRO A 96 2.34 31.86 -14.54
N ALA A 97 3.03 30.80 -14.97
CA ALA A 97 4.10 30.21 -14.18
C ALA A 97 5.20 31.24 -13.87
N GLY A 98 5.67 31.28 -12.63
CA GLY A 98 6.68 32.24 -12.18
C GLY A 98 6.16 33.66 -11.91
N THR A 99 4.83 33.85 -11.82
CA THR A 99 4.25 35.10 -11.33
C THR A 99 4.78 35.39 -9.91
N ASN A 100 5.35 36.58 -9.72
CA ASN A 100 5.86 37.02 -8.42
C ASN A 100 4.71 37.20 -7.42
N SER A 101 4.98 36.97 -6.13
CA SER A 101 4.06 37.36 -5.07
C SER A 101 3.93 38.87 -4.94
N GLY A 102 2.84 39.30 -4.29
CA GLY A 102 2.52 40.70 -4.03
C GLY A 102 1.14 41.08 -4.58
N SER A 103 0.89 42.37 -4.76
CA SER A 103 -0.42 42.85 -5.17
C SER A 103 -0.61 42.88 -6.70
N ALA A 104 -1.83 42.62 -7.11
CA ALA A 104 -2.31 42.73 -8.49
C ALA A 104 -3.59 43.56 -8.53
N THR A 105 -3.94 44.09 -9.70
CA THR A 105 -5.19 44.81 -9.93
C THR A 105 -6.09 44.00 -10.86
N LEU A 106 -7.26 43.62 -10.36
CA LEU A 106 -8.36 43.08 -11.14
C LEU A 106 -9.23 44.22 -11.65
N VAL A 107 -9.50 44.23 -12.95
CA VAL A 107 -10.40 45.17 -13.62
C VAL A 107 -11.53 44.40 -14.29
N ALA A 108 -12.77 44.76 -13.97
CA ALA A 108 -13.97 44.32 -14.68
C ALA A 108 -14.60 45.50 -15.42
N ALA A 109 -14.95 45.30 -16.69
CA ALA A 109 -15.56 46.34 -17.52
C ALA A 109 -16.72 45.80 -18.37
N ALA A 110 -17.84 46.52 -18.37
CA ALA A 110 -19.05 46.15 -19.11
C ALA A 110 -19.83 47.40 -19.52
N ALA A 111 -20.22 47.50 -20.80
CA ALA A 111 -21.08 48.56 -21.35
C ALA A 111 -20.73 50.01 -20.89
N GLY A 112 -19.44 50.31 -20.74
CA GLY A 112 -18.94 51.63 -20.31
C GLY A 112 -18.73 51.79 -18.79
N ALA A 113 -19.22 50.87 -17.96
CA ALA A 113 -18.92 50.81 -16.53
C ALA A 113 -17.63 50.04 -16.26
N ILE A 114 -16.89 50.45 -15.23
CA ILE A 114 -15.62 49.84 -14.81
C ILE A 114 -15.64 49.68 -13.29
N ALA A 115 -15.20 48.52 -12.80
CA ALA A 115 -14.87 48.28 -11.41
C ALA A 115 -13.44 47.74 -11.30
N GLN A 116 -12.74 48.10 -10.23
CA GLN A 116 -11.38 47.65 -9.97
C GLN A 116 -11.23 47.19 -8.53
N GLN A 117 -10.37 46.21 -8.31
CA GLN A 117 -10.06 45.69 -6.98
C GLN A 117 -8.61 45.23 -6.91
N VAL A 118 -7.97 45.48 -5.77
CA VAL A 118 -6.65 44.94 -5.46
C VAL A 118 -6.79 43.48 -5.03
N VAL A 119 -5.97 42.62 -5.61
CA VAL A 119 -5.89 41.19 -5.30
C VAL A 119 -4.50 40.89 -4.77
N GLU A 120 -4.40 40.25 -3.62
CA GLU A 120 -3.11 39.79 -3.07
C GLU A 120 -2.77 38.42 -3.66
N ILE A 121 -1.62 38.31 -4.34
CA ILE A 121 -1.08 37.06 -4.86
C ILE A 121 -0.12 36.49 -3.81
N PRO A 122 -0.45 35.33 -3.20
CA PRO A 122 0.36 34.76 -2.14
C PRO A 122 1.70 34.23 -2.70
N PRO A 123 2.76 34.24 -1.89
CA PRO A 123 4.03 33.60 -2.24
C PRO A 123 3.93 32.08 -2.36
N LEU A 124 4.88 31.51 -3.12
CA LEU A 124 5.02 30.06 -3.25
C LEU A 124 5.24 29.45 -1.86
N PRO A 125 4.51 28.38 -1.49
CA PRO A 125 4.72 27.74 -0.20
C PRO A 125 6.09 27.06 -0.16
N ALA A 126 6.66 26.94 1.05
CA ALA A 126 7.84 26.13 1.29
C ALA A 126 7.45 24.65 1.41
N ALA A 127 8.40 23.73 1.19
CA ALA A 127 8.18 22.30 1.34
C ALA A 127 9.31 21.60 2.09
N TYR A 128 8.96 20.94 3.18
CA TYR A 128 9.90 20.25 4.06
C TYR A 128 9.74 18.73 3.98
N TYR A 129 10.84 17.99 4.09
CA TYR A 129 10.86 16.54 4.19
C TYR A 129 11.95 16.10 5.15
N GLY A 130 11.89 14.91 5.70
CA GLY A 130 12.94 14.41 6.57
C GLY A 130 12.47 13.26 7.44
N SER A 131 13.22 13.04 8.52
CA SER A 131 12.90 12.03 9.52
C SER A 131 12.32 12.62 10.80
N VAL A 132 11.56 11.82 11.54
CA VAL A 132 11.06 12.11 12.88
C VAL A 132 11.59 11.06 13.83
N LYS A 133 12.41 11.49 14.80
CA LYS A 133 13.07 10.61 15.76
C LYS A 133 12.69 10.95 17.19
N ASN A 134 12.64 9.92 18.03
CA ASN A 134 12.62 10.04 19.47
C ASN A 134 13.98 10.54 19.97
N SER A 135 14.03 11.02 21.22
CA SER A 135 15.27 11.47 21.87
C SER A 135 16.34 10.39 22.03
N ASP A 136 15.97 9.11 21.92
CA ASP A 136 16.89 7.96 21.91
C ASP A 136 17.44 7.64 20.51
N GLY A 137 17.04 8.41 19.49
CA GLY A 137 17.45 8.23 18.09
C GLY A 137 16.63 7.21 17.31
N SER A 138 15.64 6.54 17.93
CA SER A 138 14.71 5.64 17.24
C SER A 138 13.69 6.41 16.40
N ASN A 139 13.17 5.79 15.34
CA ASN A 139 12.15 6.39 14.48
C ASN A 139 10.78 6.40 15.17
N VAL A 140 10.03 7.50 15.01
CA VAL A 140 8.61 7.54 15.38
C VAL A 140 7.81 6.75 14.34
N ALA A 141 7.09 5.70 14.73
CA ALA A 141 6.48 4.77 13.77
C ALA A 141 5.41 5.38 12.87
N VAL A 142 4.55 6.26 13.37
CA VAL A 142 3.48 6.90 12.59
C VAL A 142 3.01 8.16 13.30
N GLY A 143 2.57 9.16 12.54
CA GLY A 143 2.01 10.39 13.08
C GLY A 143 1.80 11.42 11.99
N SER A 144 1.69 12.68 12.38
CA SER A 144 1.74 13.81 11.44
C SER A 144 2.76 14.85 11.90
N VAL A 145 3.42 15.50 10.95
CA VAL A 145 4.26 16.67 11.21
C VAL A 145 3.44 17.90 10.86
N GLU A 146 3.46 18.89 11.75
CA GLU A 146 2.83 20.19 11.59
C GLU A 146 3.89 21.29 11.61
N ALA A 147 3.77 22.24 10.70
CA ALA A 147 4.63 23.43 10.65
C ALA A 147 3.85 24.66 11.12
N TYR A 148 4.54 25.55 11.84
CA TYR A 148 3.97 26.77 12.41
C TYR A 148 4.89 27.98 12.16
N ILE A 149 4.28 29.14 11.88
CA ILE A 149 4.92 30.46 11.84
C ILE A 149 4.15 31.37 12.78
N ASP A 150 4.85 32.05 13.69
CA ASP A 150 4.24 32.90 14.74
C ASP A 150 3.08 32.23 15.51
N GLY A 151 3.17 30.91 15.69
CA GLY A 151 2.16 30.10 16.38
C GLY A 151 0.93 29.73 15.54
N GLN A 152 0.83 30.18 14.27
CA GLN A 152 -0.22 29.76 13.35
C GLN A 152 0.22 28.52 12.57
N LYS A 153 -0.66 27.51 12.47
CA LYS A 153 -0.40 26.29 11.68
C LYS A 153 -0.43 26.64 10.20
N VAL A 154 0.68 26.37 9.51
CA VAL A 154 0.88 26.69 8.10
C VAL A 154 0.99 25.46 7.19
N GLY A 155 1.13 24.27 7.77
CA GLY A 155 1.25 23.02 7.03
C GLY A 155 1.04 21.79 7.91
N SER A 156 0.65 20.68 7.29
CA SER A 156 0.54 19.36 7.93
C SER A 156 0.86 18.26 6.94
N LEU A 157 1.51 17.19 7.39
CA LEU A 157 1.74 16.00 6.60
C LEU A 157 1.79 14.75 7.47
N ASP A 158 1.00 13.75 7.12
CA ASP A 158 1.06 12.43 7.76
C ASP A 158 2.30 11.66 7.30
N PHE A 159 2.90 10.93 8.24
CA PHE A 159 4.12 10.18 8.01
C PHE A 159 4.03 8.78 8.59
N GLN A 160 4.84 7.88 8.03
CA GLN A 160 4.98 6.51 8.48
C GLN A 160 6.47 6.16 8.57
N ASN A 161 6.80 5.24 9.47
CA ASN A 161 8.12 4.70 9.75
C ASN A 161 9.20 5.75 10.04
N GLY A 162 8.77 6.90 10.57
CA GLY A 162 9.63 8.00 10.99
C GLY A 162 10.17 8.83 9.84
N PHE A 163 9.54 8.79 8.66
CA PHE A 163 9.92 9.63 7.52
C PHE A 163 8.71 10.34 6.93
N TYR A 164 8.82 11.65 6.77
CA TYR A 164 7.81 12.49 6.15
C TYR A 164 8.37 13.08 4.84
N GLY A 165 7.73 12.74 3.72
CA GLY A 165 8.23 13.10 2.39
C GLY A 165 9.53 12.40 1.98
N GLY A 166 10.09 12.83 0.84
CA GLY A 166 11.33 12.27 0.29
C GLY A 166 11.96 13.15 -0.79
N SER A 167 13.26 13.00 -1.03
CA SER A 167 14.00 13.77 -2.04
C SER A 167 13.53 13.51 -3.48
N GLY A 168 12.91 12.34 -3.71
CA GLY A 168 12.51 11.84 -5.04
C GLY A 168 11.14 12.28 -5.58
N GLY A 169 10.44 13.22 -4.94
CA GLY A 169 9.11 13.67 -5.41
C GLY A 169 8.08 12.54 -5.56
N LEU A 170 8.29 11.41 -4.90
CA LEU A 170 7.37 10.26 -4.88
C LEU A 170 6.53 10.25 -3.60
N ASP A 171 6.98 10.96 -2.57
CA ASP A 171 6.31 11.11 -1.29
C ASP A 171 5.89 12.57 -1.11
N PRO A 172 4.64 12.83 -0.69
CA PRO A 172 4.18 14.18 -0.41
C PRO A 172 5.09 14.83 0.63
N LYS A 173 5.51 16.07 0.39
CA LYS A 173 6.28 16.87 1.36
C LYS A 173 5.35 17.71 2.22
N LEU A 174 5.83 18.11 3.40
CA LEU A 174 5.12 19.02 4.28
C LEU A 174 5.12 20.40 3.63
N VAL A 175 4.01 20.76 3.00
CA VAL A 175 3.81 22.08 2.37
C VAL A 175 3.43 23.07 3.46
N ALA A 176 4.22 24.14 3.59
CA ALA A 176 4.06 25.22 4.56
C ALA A 176 3.79 26.54 3.83
N SER A 177 2.55 27.01 3.91
CA SER A 177 2.10 28.27 3.29
C SER A 177 2.49 29.48 4.13
N GLY A 178 2.67 30.64 3.51
CA GLY A 178 3.01 31.88 4.23
C GLY A 178 2.61 33.11 3.43
N THR A 179 2.80 34.28 4.03
CA THR A 179 2.63 35.59 3.40
C THR A 179 3.99 36.25 3.16
N ASP A 180 4.04 37.33 2.37
CA ASP A 180 5.29 38.10 2.21
C ASP A 180 5.80 38.66 3.55
N ALA A 181 4.90 38.90 4.51
CA ALA A 181 5.26 39.34 5.86
C ALA A 181 5.93 38.23 6.70
N ASP A 182 5.78 36.96 6.31
CA ASP A 182 6.36 35.81 7.01
C ASP A 182 7.77 35.44 6.54
N LYS A 183 8.24 36.09 5.47
CA LYS A 183 9.58 35.87 4.92
C LYS A 183 10.66 36.07 5.98
N GLY A 184 11.51 35.05 6.14
CA GLY A 184 12.62 35.06 7.09
C GLY A 184 12.22 34.76 8.54
N LYS A 185 10.93 34.57 8.86
CA LYS A 185 10.49 34.15 10.20
C LYS A 185 10.83 32.69 10.46
N THR A 186 11.04 32.35 11.73
CA THR A 186 11.31 30.98 12.16
C THR A 186 10.10 30.09 11.95
N VAL A 187 10.34 28.90 11.39
CA VAL A 187 9.35 27.81 11.35
C VAL A 187 9.60 26.89 12.54
N THR A 188 8.57 26.74 13.36
CA THR A 188 8.54 25.75 14.45
C THR A 188 7.74 24.53 14.04
N PHE A 189 8.10 23.36 14.58
CA PHE A 189 7.45 22.10 14.20
C PHE A 189 6.81 21.45 15.40
N LYS A 190 5.68 20.78 15.17
CA LYS A 190 5.10 19.82 16.09
C LYS A 190 4.91 18.48 15.40
N VAL A 191 4.98 17.42 16.17
CA VAL A 191 4.69 16.06 15.74
C VAL A 191 3.46 15.61 16.49
N VAL A 192 2.40 15.25 15.77
CA VAL A 192 1.15 14.77 16.37
C VAL A 192 1.11 13.25 16.28
N ILE A 193 1.00 12.58 17.43
CA ILE A 193 0.93 11.13 17.55
C ILE A 193 -0.33 10.83 18.35
N ASN A 194 -1.24 10.01 17.80
CA ASN A 194 -2.51 9.66 18.44
C ASN A 194 -3.32 10.90 18.90
N GLY A 195 -3.26 11.99 18.13
CA GLY A 195 -3.94 13.26 18.44
C GLY A 195 -3.24 14.15 19.47
N GLN A 196 -2.09 13.74 20.03
CA GLN A 196 -1.28 14.54 20.96
C GLN A 196 -0.12 15.21 20.22
N ALA A 197 0.02 16.53 20.39
CA ALA A 197 1.07 17.32 19.73
C ALA A 197 2.31 17.47 20.63
N TYR A 198 3.47 17.06 20.11
CA TYR A 198 4.77 17.18 20.76
C TYR A 198 5.61 18.23 20.04
N ASP A 199 6.28 19.10 20.79
CA ASP A 199 7.22 20.05 20.19
C ASP A 199 8.39 19.28 19.55
N ALA A 200 8.66 19.58 18.29
CA ALA A 200 9.68 18.93 17.49
C ALA A 200 10.80 19.92 17.16
N THR A 201 12.03 19.53 17.49
CA THR A 201 13.21 20.35 17.27
C THR A 201 13.89 19.95 15.97
N PRO A 202 14.06 20.87 14.99
CA PRO A 202 14.82 20.58 13.79
C PRO A 202 16.32 20.55 14.08
N ALA A 203 17.06 19.72 13.35
CA ALA A 203 18.52 19.61 13.46
C ALA A 203 19.27 20.93 13.19
N SER A 204 18.64 21.87 12.49
CA SER A 204 19.11 23.24 12.30
C SER A 204 17.92 24.19 12.25
N PRO A 205 18.06 25.46 12.70
CA PRO A 205 16.98 26.43 12.62
C PRO A 205 16.44 26.55 11.19
N VAL A 206 15.12 26.56 11.05
CA VAL A 206 14.43 26.71 9.78
C VAL A 206 13.75 28.07 9.76
N THR A 207 14.00 28.84 8.70
CA THR A 207 13.26 30.07 8.41
C THR A 207 12.40 29.84 7.18
N TRP A 208 11.20 30.41 7.17
CA TRP A 208 10.31 30.30 6.04
C TRP A 208 10.78 31.23 4.92
N GLU A 209 11.00 30.65 3.75
CA GLU A 209 11.35 31.38 2.52
C GLU A 209 10.42 30.90 1.40
N PRO A 210 9.86 31.80 0.59
CA PRO A 210 9.01 31.42 -0.54
C PRO A 210 9.65 30.39 -1.47
N GLY A 211 8.96 29.28 -1.71
CA GLY A 211 9.42 28.21 -2.61
C GLY A 211 10.61 27.38 -2.11
N ASP A 212 11.02 27.56 -0.85
CA ASP A 212 12.13 26.79 -0.27
C ASP A 212 11.78 25.30 -0.16
N VAL A 213 12.70 24.45 -0.59
CA VAL A 213 12.55 22.99 -0.49
C VAL A 213 13.79 22.40 0.15
N ARG A 214 13.67 21.91 1.39
CA ARG A 214 14.82 21.37 2.13
C ARG A 214 14.49 20.19 3.03
N GLN A 215 15.54 19.44 3.36
CA GLN A 215 15.47 18.39 4.38
C GLN A 215 15.47 19.03 5.77
N VAL A 216 14.58 18.56 6.64
CA VAL A 216 14.41 18.98 8.03
C VAL A 216 14.25 17.70 8.84
N ASP A 217 15.31 17.25 9.49
CA ASP A 217 15.21 16.13 10.42
C ASP A 217 14.77 16.65 11.79
N LEU A 218 13.71 16.04 12.32
CA LEU A 218 13.04 16.44 13.55
C LEU A 218 13.33 15.45 14.66
N SER A 219 13.59 15.97 15.85
CA SER A 219 13.67 15.20 17.08
C SER A 219 12.60 15.65 18.07
N ILE A 220 11.88 14.71 18.67
CA ILE A 220 10.96 14.98 19.78
C ILE A 220 11.61 14.57 21.10
N THR A 221 11.46 15.41 22.12
CA THR A 221 11.86 15.04 23.49
C THR A 221 10.93 13.91 23.95
N SER A 222 11.49 12.85 24.54
CA SER A 222 10.81 11.60 24.95
C SER A 222 9.30 11.74 25.20
N GLN A 223 8.51 10.82 24.63
CA GLN A 223 7.08 10.63 24.92
C GLN A 223 6.85 10.51 26.43
N GLN A 224 6.62 11.63 27.12
CA GLN A 224 6.00 11.63 28.42
C GLN A 224 4.49 11.63 28.18
N PRO A 225 3.71 10.70 28.76
CA PRO A 225 2.28 10.62 28.50
C PRO A 225 1.57 11.92 28.91
N PRO A 226 0.42 12.28 28.29
CA PRO A 226 -0.23 13.56 28.50
C PRO A 226 -0.72 13.72 29.94
N ALA A 227 -0.49 14.88 30.55
CA ALA A 227 -1.16 15.29 31.77
C ALA A 227 -2.64 15.59 31.47
N GLY A 228 -3.54 14.69 31.85
CA GLY A 228 -4.99 14.95 31.77
C GLY A 228 -5.87 13.73 31.99
N ASP A 229 -5.41 12.55 31.59
CA ASP A 229 -6.10 11.32 31.92
C ASP A 229 -5.62 10.81 33.28
N GLN A 230 -6.54 10.66 34.23
CA GLN A 230 -6.30 10.07 35.55
C GLN A 230 -7.17 8.84 35.78
N VAL A 231 -7.90 8.37 34.77
CA VAL A 231 -8.84 7.25 34.90
C VAL A 231 -8.10 5.98 34.50
N PRO A 232 -7.86 5.04 35.43
CA PRO A 232 -7.21 3.79 35.08
C PRO A 232 -8.11 2.88 34.23
N PRO A 233 -7.52 2.02 33.38
CA PRO A 233 -8.29 1.05 32.60
C PRO A 233 -9.00 0.06 33.53
N ALA A 234 -10.29 -0.16 33.29
CA ALA A 234 -11.13 -1.10 34.04
C ALA A 234 -11.58 -2.27 33.15
N VAL A 235 -11.60 -3.49 33.68
CA VAL A 235 -12.12 -4.66 32.94
C VAL A 235 -13.63 -4.51 32.72
N THR A 236 -14.08 -4.54 31.47
CA THR A 236 -15.49 -4.43 31.09
C THR A 236 -16.10 -5.80 30.81
N THR A 237 -15.40 -6.68 30.10
CA THR A 237 -15.89 -8.04 29.77
C THR A 237 -14.76 -9.05 29.74
N THR A 238 -15.11 -10.33 29.96
CA THR A 238 -14.21 -11.47 29.75
C THR A 238 -14.89 -12.51 28.87
N ASP A 239 -14.10 -13.15 27.99
CA ASP A 239 -14.50 -14.34 27.25
C ASP A 239 -13.41 -15.42 27.43
N PRO A 240 -13.67 -16.52 28.15
CA PRO A 240 -14.95 -16.91 28.73
C PRO A 240 -15.47 -15.93 29.81
N ALA A 241 -16.79 -15.84 29.95
CA ALA A 241 -17.40 -15.10 31.04
C ALA A 241 -16.97 -15.68 32.40
N ASN A 242 -16.86 -14.82 33.42
CA ASN A 242 -16.53 -15.28 34.78
C ASN A 242 -17.53 -16.34 35.27
N GLY A 243 -17.02 -17.50 35.67
CA GLY A 243 -17.78 -18.66 36.10
C GLY A 243 -18.34 -19.53 34.96
N ALA A 244 -17.99 -19.26 33.69
CA ALA A 244 -18.46 -20.06 32.55
C ALA A 244 -18.09 -21.54 32.71
N THR A 245 -18.99 -22.43 32.29
CA THR A 245 -18.76 -23.88 32.27
C THR A 245 -18.85 -24.40 30.83
N GLY A 246 -18.29 -25.58 30.55
CA GLY A 246 -18.33 -26.13 29.19
C GLY A 246 -17.36 -25.45 28.22
N VAL A 247 -16.37 -24.72 28.74
CA VAL A 247 -15.42 -23.99 27.90
C VAL A 247 -14.53 -24.96 27.14
N ALA A 248 -14.38 -24.75 25.83
CA ALA A 248 -13.49 -25.58 25.02
C ALA A 248 -12.07 -25.54 25.59
N VAL A 249 -11.39 -26.70 25.65
CA VAL A 249 -10.03 -26.81 26.21
C VAL A 249 -8.97 -26.01 25.43
N THR A 250 -9.31 -25.54 24.23
CA THR A 250 -8.49 -24.70 23.34
C THR A 250 -8.86 -23.21 23.38
N LYS A 251 -9.87 -22.83 24.17
CA LYS A 251 -10.41 -21.47 24.16
C LYS A 251 -9.35 -20.47 24.65
N ALA A 252 -8.99 -19.52 23.80
CA ALA A 252 -8.23 -18.34 24.21
C ALA A 252 -9.11 -17.45 25.10
N VAL A 253 -8.48 -16.83 26.09
CA VAL A 253 -9.13 -15.98 27.07
C VAL A 253 -8.93 -14.52 26.67
N ALA A 254 -10.00 -13.82 26.34
CA ALA A 254 -10.00 -12.39 26.06
C ALA A 254 -10.51 -11.59 27.26
N ILE A 255 -9.81 -10.53 27.62
CA ILE A 255 -10.18 -9.58 28.66
C ILE A 255 -10.24 -8.20 28.01
N THR A 256 -11.43 -7.60 27.97
CA THR A 256 -11.66 -6.29 27.38
C THR A 256 -11.65 -5.22 28.47
N PHE A 257 -11.02 -4.09 28.21
CA PHE A 257 -10.92 -2.95 29.12
C PHE A 257 -11.79 -1.78 28.66
N SER A 258 -11.99 -0.78 29.53
CA SER A 258 -12.74 0.45 29.28
C SER A 258 -12.13 1.33 28.19
N GLU A 259 -10.87 1.10 27.87
CA GLU A 259 -10.03 1.94 27.01
C GLU A 259 -8.83 1.14 26.47
N ASN A 260 -8.06 1.76 25.57
CA ASN A 260 -6.86 1.14 25.01
C ASN A 260 -5.77 1.00 26.08
N ILE A 261 -5.13 -0.17 26.11
CA ILE A 261 -4.15 -0.52 27.12
C ILE A 261 -2.77 -0.78 26.50
N GLN A 262 -1.75 -0.77 27.36
CA GLN A 262 -0.39 -1.23 27.12
C GLN A 262 0.10 -2.04 28.33
N ALA A 263 1.26 -2.69 28.19
CA ALA A 263 1.87 -3.46 29.27
C ALA A 263 2.20 -2.54 30.46
N GLY A 264 1.76 -2.92 31.66
CA GLY A 264 2.10 -2.24 32.91
C GLY A 264 3.29 -2.90 33.61
N ALA A 265 3.75 -2.32 34.72
CA ALA A 265 4.91 -2.81 35.47
C ALA A 265 4.78 -4.27 35.96
N ALA A 266 3.56 -4.77 36.15
CA ALA A 266 3.28 -6.14 36.57
C ALA A 266 2.77 -7.04 35.43
N TYR A 267 2.96 -6.66 34.16
CA TYR A 267 2.48 -7.42 33.00
C TYR A 267 2.99 -8.87 32.99
N ASP A 268 4.24 -9.08 33.40
CA ASP A 268 4.84 -10.43 33.49
C ASP A 268 4.36 -11.25 34.68
N SER A 269 3.68 -10.63 35.63
CA SER A 269 3.08 -11.29 36.79
C SER A 269 1.62 -11.72 36.55
N ILE A 270 1.08 -11.51 35.34
CA ILE A 270 -0.21 -12.10 34.95
C ILE A 270 -0.09 -13.62 35.01
N ALA A 271 -1.11 -14.29 35.57
CA ALA A 271 -1.08 -15.73 35.77
C ALA A 271 -2.37 -16.41 35.30
N LEU A 272 -2.21 -17.63 34.78
CA LEU A 272 -3.28 -18.60 34.57
C LEU A 272 -2.95 -19.81 35.47
N LYS A 273 -3.88 -20.22 36.31
CA LYS A 273 -3.70 -21.33 37.24
C LYS A 273 -4.78 -22.38 37.11
N ASP A 274 -4.44 -23.64 37.31
CA ASP A 274 -5.42 -24.74 37.40
C ASP A 274 -6.15 -24.77 38.76
N GLY A 275 -7.12 -25.67 38.90
CA GLY A 275 -7.92 -25.83 40.12
C GLY A 275 -7.13 -26.32 41.34
N SER A 276 -5.87 -26.74 41.16
CA SER A 276 -4.94 -27.09 42.24
C SER A 276 -3.97 -25.94 42.58
N GLY A 277 -4.05 -24.82 41.85
CA GLY A 277 -3.20 -23.64 42.03
C GLY A 277 -1.87 -23.67 41.27
N ASN A 278 -1.64 -24.66 40.40
CA ASN A 278 -0.43 -24.75 39.58
C ASN A 278 -0.48 -23.76 38.42
N SER A 279 0.65 -23.15 38.07
CA SER A 279 0.76 -22.26 36.91
C SER A 279 0.63 -23.03 35.60
N VAL A 280 -0.20 -22.51 34.71
CA VAL A 280 -0.39 -22.99 33.34
C VAL A 280 0.40 -22.08 32.41
N ALA A 281 1.18 -22.64 31.49
CA ALA A 281 1.89 -21.85 30.50
C ALA A 281 0.92 -21.23 29.47
N PHE A 282 1.12 -19.96 29.14
CA PHE A 282 0.34 -19.23 28.14
C PHE A 282 1.18 -18.13 27.49
N THR A 283 0.75 -17.68 26.32
CA THR A 283 1.22 -16.43 25.70
C THR A 283 0.18 -15.34 25.93
N LYS A 284 0.62 -14.08 26.00
CA LYS A 284 -0.25 -12.92 26.16
C LYS A 284 0.04 -11.86 25.11
N SER A 285 -1.00 -11.21 24.60
CA SER A 285 -0.88 -10.09 23.65
C SER A 285 -1.90 -9.00 23.97
N ILE A 286 -1.59 -7.77 23.59
CA ILE A 286 -2.51 -6.62 23.70
C ILE A 286 -2.82 -6.12 22.30
N SER A 287 -4.10 -5.90 22.00
CA SER A 287 -4.57 -5.24 20.79
C SER A 287 -5.66 -4.24 21.16
N GLY A 288 -5.35 -2.95 21.11
CA GLY A 288 -6.26 -1.88 21.55
C GLY A 288 -6.63 -2.05 23.02
N SER A 289 -7.93 -2.23 23.31
CA SER A 289 -8.46 -2.44 24.65
C SER A 289 -8.56 -3.91 25.09
N VAL A 290 -8.00 -4.85 24.32
CA VAL A 290 -8.15 -6.30 24.58
C VAL A 290 -6.80 -6.94 24.92
N LEU A 291 -6.73 -7.56 26.10
CA LEU A 291 -5.67 -8.50 26.47
C LEU A 291 -6.13 -9.92 26.13
N THR A 292 -5.37 -10.63 25.30
CA THR A 292 -5.62 -12.04 24.98
C THR A 292 -4.59 -12.92 25.65
N ILE A 293 -5.05 -13.92 26.39
CA ILE A 293 -4.26 -14.99 27.02
C ILE A 293 -4.56 -16.29 26.26
N THR A 294 -3.56 -16.86 25.63
CA THR A 294 -3.67 -18.10 24.87
C THR A 294 -2.88 -19.19 25.59
N PRO A 295 -3.55 -20.19 26.21
CA PRO A 295 -2.86 -21.33 26.80
C PRO A 295 -1.89 -21.97 25.80
N SER A 296 -0.65 -22.24 26.23
CA SER A 296 0.39 -22.80 25.35
C SER A 296 0.15 -24.29 25.04
N ALA A 297 -0.81 -24.92 25.73
CA ALA A 297 -1.30 -26.27 25.47
C ALA A 297 -2.80 -26.35 25.80
N ASN A 298 -3.46 -27.40 25.30
CA ASN A 298 -4.86 -27.66 25.66
C ASN A 298 -5.01 -27.79 27.18
N LEU A 299 -6.01 -27.10 27.71
CA LEU A 299 -6.38 -27.19 29.11
C LEU A 299 -6.95 -28.59 29.43
N ALA A 300 -6.73 -29.09 30.64
CA ALA A 300 -7.37 -30.33 31.09
C ALA A 300 -8.91 -30.20 31.08
N TYR A 301 -9.62 -31.28 30.72
CA TYR A 301 -11.08 -31.36 30.77
C TYR A 301 -11.62 -31.28 32.20
N SER A 302 -12.88 -30.88 32.36
CA SER A 302 -13.58 -30.79 33.65
C SER A 302 -12.79 -30.06 34.75
N THR A 303 -11.96 -29.10 34.38
CA THR A 303 -11.01 -28.44 35.28
C THR A 303 -11.33 -26.95 35.37
N VAL A 304 -11.33 -26.42 36.60
CA VAL A 304 -11.45 -24.98 36.86
C VAL A 304 -10.11 -24.33 36.61
N TYR A 305 -10.10 -23.23 35.86
CA TYR A 305 -8.92 -22.37 35.68
C TYR A 305 -9.20 -20.98 36.22
N THR A 306 -8.20 -20.36 36.83
CA THR A 306 -8.26 -19.00 37.36
C THR A 306 -7.23 -18.12 36.66
N VAL A 307 -7.69 -17.01 36.10
CA VAL A 307 -6.84 -15.95 35.54
C VAL A 307 -6.69 -14.86 36.58
N SER A 308 -5.46 -14.39 36.79
CA SER A 308 -5.12 -13.34 37.75
C SER A 308 -4.31 -12.24 37.07
N LEU A 309 -4.85 -11.02 37.09
CA LEU A 309 -4.19 -9.79 36.69
C LEU A 309 -3.83 -9.03 37.97
N PRO A 310 -2.55 -8.87 38.33
CA PRO A 310 -2.17 -8.02 39.46
C PRO A 310 -2.51 -6.55 39.19
N ALA A 311 -2.56 -5.74 40.25
CA ALA A 311 -2.54 -4.28 40.08
C ALA A 311 -1.31 -3.89 39.24
N ALA A 312 -1.47 -2.88 38.38
CA ALA A 312 -0.48 -2.46 37.40
C ALA A 312 -0.03 -3.53 36.39
N ALA A 313 -0.82 -4.60 36.18
CA ALA A 313 -0.56 -5.57 35.11
C ALA A 313 -0.64 -4.92 33.73
N VAL A 314 -1.62 -4.04 33.54
CA VAL A 314 -1.79 -3.21 32.36
C VAL A 314 -1.93 -1.76 32.78
N GLN A 315 -1.66 -0.84 31.89
CA GLN A 315 -1.90 0.59 32.07
C GLN A 315 -2.50 1.15 30.79
N ASP A 316 -3.19 2.28 30.87
CA ASP A 316 -3.60 2.99 29.65
C ASP A 316 -2.39 3.61 28.93
N LEU A 317 -2.64 4.28 27.80
CA LEU A 317 -1.61 5.01 27.07
C LEU A 317 -1.15 6.29 27.79
N ALA A 318 -1.89 6.75 28.82
CA ALA A 318 -1.55 7.88 29.67
C ALA A 318 -0.71 7.50 30.91
N GLY A 319 -0.47 6.21 31.14
CA GLY A 319 0.29 5.68 32.27
C GLY A 319 -0.53 5.41 33.54
N ASN A 320 -1.86 5.54 33.52
CA ASN A 320 -2.68 5.12 34.66
C ASN A 320 -2.74 3.59 34.70
N ALA A 321 -2.13 3.03 35.74
CA ALA A 321 -2.03 1.59 35.92
C ALA A 321 -3.34 1.01 36.46
N LEU A 322 -3.72 -0.20 36.00
CA LEU A 322 -4.85 -0.97 36.52
C LEU A 322 -4.85 -0.92 38.05
N ALA A 323 -5.85 -0.23 38.62
CA ALA A 323 -5.77 0.21 40.01
C ALA A 323 -5.85 -0.93 41.02
N SER A 324 -6.66 -1.95 40.72
CA SER A 324 -6.91 -3.09 41.59
C SER A 324 -6.64 -4.39 40.83
N PRO A 325 -6.12 -5.44 41.50
CA PRO A 325 -5.99 -6.74 40.87
C PRO A 325 -7.37 -7.27 40.45
N PHE A 326 -7.41 -7.96 39.32
CA PHE A 326 -8.61 -8.57 38.78
C PHE A 326 -8.42 -10.08 38.62
N THR A 327 -9.36 -10.87 39.13
CA THR A 327 -9.31 -12.32 39.03
C THR A 327 -10.66 -12.88 38.59
N PHE A 328 -10.66 -13.85 37.69
CA PHE A 328 -11.86 -14.56 37.30
C PHE A 328 -11.55 -16.03 36.97
N SER A 329 -12.58 -16.86 36.89
CA SER A 329 -12.41 -18.29 36.63
C SER A 329 -13.37 -18.82 35.58
N PHE A 330 -13.06 -19.98 35.01
CA PHE A 330 -13.95 -20.73 34.12
C PHE A 330 -13.65 -22.23 34.22
N THR A 331 -14.60 -23.06 33.81
CA THR A 331 -14.51 -24.53 33.85
C THR A 331 -14.56 -25.11 32.44
N THR A 332 -13.56 -25.92 32.10
CA THR A 332 -13.49 -26.58 30.79
C THR A 332 -14.56 -27.66 30.63
N GLN A 333 -14.91 -27.96 29.38
CA GLN A 333 -15.87 -29.00 29.04
C GLN A 333 -15.48 -30.37 29.60
N ALA A 334 -16.46 -31.25 29.79
CA ALA A 334 -16.20 -32.64 30.13
C ALA A 334 -15.60 -33.38 28.93
N ALA A 335 -14.76 -34.38 29.20
CA ALA A 335 -14.33 -35.31 28.17
C ALA A 335 -15.56 -36.07 27.66
N SER A 336 -15.74 -36.15 26.34
CA SER A 336 -16.81 -36.95 25.76
C SER A 336 -16.59 -38.42 26.12
N SER A 337 -17.41 -38.98 27.02
CA SER A 337 -17.40 -40.40 27.30
C SER A 337 -18.13 -41.12 26.17
N GLY A 338 -17.39 -41.81 25.31
CA GLY A 338 -17.95 -42.82 24.41
C GLY A 338 -18.55 -43.96 25.24
N GLY A 339 -19.84 -43.86 25.55
CA GLY A 339 -20.56 -44.86 26.33
C GLY A 339 -20.79 -46.13 25.53
N GLY A 340 -20.08 -47.19 25.89
CA GLY A 340 -20.45 -48.57 25.58
C GLY A 340 -21.62 -49.02 26.45
N GLY A 341 -22.63 -49.61 25.83
CA GLY A 341 -23.75 -50.29 26.50
C GLY A 341 -24.20 -51.47 25.63
N GLY A 342 -23.91 -52.68 26.10
CA GLY A 342 -24.15 -53.92 25.36
C GLY A 342 -25.52 -54.58 25.61
N GLY A 343 -25.88 -55.44 24.67
CA GLY A 343 -26.47 -56.75 24.94
C GLY A 343 -27.99 -56.89 24.87
N GLY A 344 -28.49 -57.61 23.84
CA GLY A 344 -29.70 -58.42 23.97
C GLY A 344 -30.54 -58.62 22.71
N GLY A 345 -30.29 -59.71 21.98
CA GLY A 345 -31.36 -60.61 21.51
C GLY A 345 -31.95 -60.46 20.10
N GLY A 346 -31.44 -61.29 19.17
CA GLY A 346 -32.29 -62.21 18.40
C GLY A 346 -32.85 -61.78 17.04
N GLY A 347 -32.44 -62.49 15.98
CA GLY A 347 -33.35 -62.89 14.90
C GLY A 347 -33.04 -62.43 13.48
N GLY A 348 -32.30 -63.27 12.74
CA GLY A 348 -32.63 -63.73 11.38
C GLY A 348 -32.64 -62.76 10.19
N GLY A 349 -31.80 -63.06 9.18
CA GLY A 349 -32.06 -62.67 7.78
C GLY A 349 -30.80 -62.29 6.99
N GLY A 350 -30.23 -63.24 6.25
CA GLY A 350 -29.09 -63.02 5.36
C GLY A 350 -29.47 -62.33 4.04
N GLY A 351 -28.56 -61.49 3.53
CA GLY A 351 -28.57 -60.88 2.20
C GLY A 351 -27.32 -60.02 2.02
N GLY A 352 -26.50 -60.30 1.00
CA GLY A 352 -25.09 -59.90 0.91
C GLY A 352 -24.76 -58.48 0.42
N GLY A 353 -23.62 -57.97 0.92
CA GLY A 353 -22.52 -57.40 0.12
C GLY A 353 -22.57 -55.92 -0.31
N SER A 354 -22.10 -55.03 0.59
CA SER A 354 -21.12 -53.91 0.45
C SER A 354 -21.12 -53.01 -0.81
N THR A 355 -21.03 -51.68 -0.78
CA THR A 355 -20.18 -50.81 0.08
C THR A 355 -20.85 -49.47 0.42
N THR A 356 -20.86 -49.11 1.69
CA THR A 356 -21.11 -47.75 2.21
C THR A 356 -20.00 -46.80 1.71
N PRO A 357 -20.28 -45.53 1.36
CA PRO A 357 -19.23 -44.58 0.97
C PRO A 357 -18.26 -44.38 2.14
N SER A 358 -17.00 -44.75 1.96
CA SER A 358 -15.95 -44.44 2.93
C SER A 358 -15.71 -42.92 2.90
N THR A 359 -15.95 -42.24 4.01
CA THR A 359 -15.67 -40.79 4.16
C THR A 359 -14.19 -40.43 4.05
N ASN A 360 -13.30 -41.42 3.97
CA ASN A 360 -11.84 -41.26 4.09
C ASN A 360 -11.07 -41.65 2.82
N ARG A 361 -11.75 -42.03 1.72
CA ARG A 361 -11.10 -42.45 0.47
C ARG A 361 -11.92 -42.04 -0.74
N VAL A 362 -11.26 -41.51 -1.76
CA VAL A 362 -11.79 -41.32 -3.11
C VAL A 362 -10.97 -42.14 -4.09
N GLU A 363 -11.61 -42.77 -5.07
CA GLU A 363 -10.95 -43.46 -6.17
C GLU A 363 -11.67 -43.14 -7.47
N GLN A 364 -10.92 -42.78 -8.51
CA GLN A 364 -11.46 -42.39 -9.81
C GLN A 364 -10.80 -43.17 -10.94
N PRO A 365 -11.57 -43.69 -11.91
CA PRO A 365 -11.01 -44.32 -13.10
C PRO A 365 -10.38 -43.28 -14.01
N ILE A 366 -9.17 -43.57 -14.49
CA ILE A 366 -8.45 -42.71 -15.43
C ILE A 366 -8.95 -43.00 -16.84
N GLN A 367 -9.48 -41.96 -17.49
CA GLN A 367 -9.93 -42.05 -18.88
C GLN A 367 -8.76 -41.80 -19.83
N ALA A 368 -8.51 -42.74 -20.74
CA ALA A 368 -7.41 -42.63 -21.70
C ALA A 368 -7.55 -41.37 -22.56
N GLY A 369 -6.54 -40.50 -22.52
CA GLY A 369 -6.49 -39.25 -23.31
C GLY A 369 -7.27 -38.07 -22.74
N ALA A 370 -7.86 -38.17 -21.54
CA ALA A 370 -8.57 -37.08 -20.89
C ALA A 370 -7.99 -36.77 -19.49
N ALA A 371 -8.21 -35.55 -19.01
CA ALA A 371 -7.85 -35.19 -17.64
C ALA A 371 -8.79 -35.88 -16.64
N THR A 372 -8.25 -36.32 -15.50
CA THR A 372 -9.01 -36.96 -14.42
C THR A 372 -8.78 -36.20 -13.12
N VAL A 373 -9.83 -35.99 -12.32
CA VAL A 373 -9.74 -35.33 -11.01
C VAL A 373 -10.28 -36.27 -9.95
N ALA A 374 -9.48 -36.55 -8.92
CA ALA A 374 -9.94 -37.22 -7.71
C ALA A 374 -9.95 -36.22 -6.55
N GLU A 375 -11.14 -35.85 -6.08
CA GLU A 375 -11.33 -34.92 -4.98
C GLU A 375 -11.80 -35.67 -3.74
N LEU A 376 -11.06 -35.55 -2.65
CA LEU A 376 -11.52 -35.84 -1.31
C LEU A 376 -11.78 -34.51 -0.61
N SER A 377 -13.06 -34.10 -0.56
CA SER A 377 -13.48 -32.75 -0.17
C SER A 377 -12.84 -32.26 1.12
N GLY A 378 -12.13 -31.13 1.05
CA GLY A 378 -11.47 -30.49 2.20
C GLY A 378 -10.24 -31.23 2.72
N VAL A 379 -9.74 -32.23 1.99
CA VAL A 379 -8.56 -33.02 2.36
C VAL A 379 -7.49 -32.96 1.27
N ALA A 380 -7.81 -33.44 0.07
CA ALA A 380 -6.88 -33.45 -1.05
C ALA A 380 -7.58 -33.49 -2.40
N ARG A 381 -6.96 -32.86 -3.39
CA ARG A 381 -7.35 -32.87 -4.79
C ARG A 381 -6.18 -33.36 -5.63
N VAL A 382 -6.42 -34.38 -6.46
CA VAL A 382 -5.41 -34.92 -7.37
C VAL A 382 -5.86 -34.67 -8.80
N ASP A 383 -5.12 -33.81 -9.51
CA ASP A 383 -5.31 -33.53 -10.92
C ASP A 383 -4.34 -34.35 -11.76
N VAL A 384 -4.88 -35.25 -12.57
CA VAL A 384 -4.14 -36.04 -13.54
C VAL A 384 -4.34 -35.45 -14.93
N PRO A 385 -3.32 -34.80 -15.53
CA PRO A 385 -3.40 -34.31 -16.90
C PRO A 385 -3.60 -35.44 -17.92
N ALA A 386 -4.19 -35.11 -19.08
CA ALA A 386 -4.31 -36.04 -20.19
C ALA A 386 -2.92 -36.58 -20.60
N GLY A 387 -2.76 -37.91 -20.64
CA GLY A 387 -1.51 -38.57 -21.00
C GLY A 387 -0.46 -38.68 -19.88
N ALA A 388 -0.73 -38.17 -18.67
CA ALA A 388 0.20 -38.33 -17.55
C ALA A 388 0.30 -39.78 -17.05
N VAL A 389 -0.73 -40.59 -17.27
CA VAL A 389 -0.80 -42.01 -16.87
C VAL A 389 -1.10 -42.90 -18.06
N SER A 390 -0.40 -44.03 -18.16
CA SER A 390 -0.63 -45.10 -19.14
C SER A 390 -1.09 -46.39 -18.45
N GLY A 391 -1.87 -47.22 -19.12
CA GLY A 391 -2.32 -48.52 -18.59
C GLY A 391 -3.82 -48.76 -18.85
N THR A 392 -4.22 -50.03 -18.85
CA THR A 392 -5.62 -50.42 -19.08
C THR A 392 -6.35 -50.57 -17.76
N GLY A 393 -7.44 -49.83 -17.56
CA GLY A 393 -8.22 -49.89 -16.32
C GLY A 393 -7.54 -49.22 -15.12
N ALA A 394 -6.68 -48.23 -15.38
CA ALA A 394 -5.99 -47.51 -14.33
C ALA A 394 -6.94 -46.68 -13.46
N THR A 395 -6.70 -46.64 -12.15
CA THR A 395 -7.45 -45.80 -11.20
C THR A 395 -6.48 -45.01 -10.32
N ILE A 396 -6.83 -43.75 -10.03
CA ILE A 396 -6.12 -42.92 -9.07
C ILE A 396 -6.95 -42.83 -7.79
N ALA A 397 -6.32 -43.06 -6.64
CA ALA A 397 -6.98 -42.95 -5.35
C ALA A 397 -6.22 -42.00 -4.43
N ALA A 398 -6.98 -41.28 -3.59
CA ALA A 398 -6.47 -40.52 -2.46
C ALA A 398 -7.16 -41.01 -1.19
N GLU A 399 -6.39 -41.39 -0.19
CA GLU A 399 -6.86 -42.02 1.04
C GLU A 399 -6.25 -41.36 2.27
N VAL A 400 -7.06 -41.02 3.27
CA VAL A 400 -6.57 -40.51 4.55
C VAL A 400 -5.91 -41.64 5.33
N LYS A 401 -4.68 -41.41 5.76
CA LYS A 401 -3.94 -42.30 6.66
C LYS A 401 -3.90 -41.72 8.07
N ASP A 402 -3.42 -42.56 8.99
CA ASP A 402 -3.20 -42.17 10.38
C ASP A 402 -2.05 -41.15 10.51
N ASP A 403 -2.20 -40.22 11.45
CA ASP A 403 -1.26 -39.12 11.63
C ASP A 403 0.09 -39.57 12.27
N SER A 404 0.21 -40.83 12.75
CA SER A 404 1.44 -41.36 13.37
C SER A 404 2.66 -41.28 12.46
N LEU A 405 2.47 -41.36 11.14
CA LEU A 405 3.58 -41.22 10.19
C LEU A 405 4.17 -39.80 10.20
N ALA A 406 3.34 -38.78 10.46
CA ALA A 406 3.75 -37.39 10.49
C ALA A 406 4.56 -37.02 11.75
N ALA A 407 4.44 -37.81 12.83
CA ALA A 407 5.18 -37.58 14.07
C ALA A 407 6.71 -37.62 13.88
N GLN A 408 7.18 -38.30 12.82
CA GLN A 408 8.60 -38.45 12.48
C GLN A 408 9.19 -37.21 11.80
N ALA A 409 8.37 -36.25 11.37
CA ALA A 409 8.82 -35.08 10.62
C ALA A 409 9.52 -34.01 11.46
N GLY A 410 9.39 -34.05 12.80
CA GLY A 410 9.88 -32.99 13.68
C GLY A 410 9.23 -31.61 13.43
N MET A 411 8.10 -31.59 12.71
CA MET A 411 7.33 -30.40 12.36
C MET A 411 5.85 -30.62 12.74
N THR A 412 5.11 -29.54 13.01
CA THR A 412 3.69 -29.64 13.35
C THR A 412 2.87 -30.02 12.11
N LEU A 413 2.20 -31.16 12.13
CA LEU A 413 1.25 -31.55 11.08
C LEU A 413 0.03 -30.62 11.10
N ILE A 414 -0.27 -30.00 9.95
CA ILE A 414 -1.40 -29.07 9.79
C ILE A 414 -2.44 -29.51 8.74
N SER A 415 -2.18 -30.56 7.97
CA SER A 415 -3.20 -31.23 7.12
C SER A 415 -3.56 -32.61 7.65
N LYS A 416 -4.38 -33.35 6.89
CA LYS A 416 -4.41 -34.81 6.98
C LYS A 416 -3.20 -35.42 6.26
N VAL A 417 -2.78 -36.60 6.71
CA VAL A 417 -1.84 -37.45 5.98
C VAL A 417 -2.60 -38.18 4.88
N VAL A 418 -2.18 -38.03 3.62
CA VAL A 418 -2.91 -38.55 2.46
C VAL A 418 -1.99 -39.43 1.63
N ASP A 419 -2.37 -40.69 1.49
CA ASP A 419 -1.72 -41.61 0.57
C ASP A 419 -2.36 -41.51 -0.80
N VAL A 420 -1.54 -41.30 -1.84
CA VAL A 420 -2.01 -41.23 -3.22
C VAL A 420 -1.47 -42.45 -3.95
N THR A 421 -2.36 -43.27 -4.50
CA THR A 421 -1.99 -44.54 -5.13
C THR A 421 -2.54 -44.63 -6.54
N LEU A 422 -1.72 -45.16 -7.46
CA LEU A 422 -2.13 -45.51 -8.81
C LEU A 422 -2.24 -47.04 -8.94
N ASN A 423 -3.42 -47.54 -9.28
CA ASN A 423 -3.64 -48.96 -9.54
C ASN A 423 -3.74 -49.22 -11.04
N ASN A 424 -3.23 -50.38 -11.49
CA ASN A 424 -3.32 -50.85 -12.89
C ASN A 424 -2.79 -49.85 -13.96
N GLY A 425 -1.87 -48.97 -13.59
CA GLY A 425 -1.27 -47.98 -14.49
C GLY A 425 0.16 -47.62 -14.11
N THR A 426 0.81 -46.86 -15.00
CA THR A 426 2.16 -46.32 -14.83
C THR A 426 2.12 -44.81 -15.01
N LEU A 427 2.63 -44.08 -14.03
CA LEU A 427 2.80 -42.63 -14.11
C LEU A 427 3.97 -42.34 -15.07
N SER A 428 3.68 -41.69 -16.19
CA SER A 428 4.64 -41.34 -17.24
C SER A 428 4.88 -39.82 -17.36
N GLY A 429 4.05 -39.01 -16.71
CA GLY A 429 4.16 -37.55 -16.63
C GLY A 429 4.07 -37.03 -15.20
N LYS A 430 3.85 -35.72 -15.04
CA LYS A 430 3.63 -35.09 -13.73
C LYS A 430 2.14 -34.88 -13.45
N LEU A 431 1.78 -34.86 -12.18
CA LEU A 431 0.43 -34.56 -11.70
C LEU A 431 0.49 -33.49 -10.60
N THR A 432 -0.64 -32.83 -10.35
CA THR A 432 -0.75 -31.83 -9.27
C THR A 432 -1.54 -32.42 -8.11
N ILE A 433 -1.00 -32.27 -6.90
CA ILE A 433 -1.68 -32.60 -5.65
C ILE A 433 -1.89 -31.30 -4.90
N THR A 434 -3.15 -30.96 -4.63
CA THR A 434 -3.52 -29.85 -3.76
C THR A 434 -3.97 -30.41 -2.42
N LEU A 435 -3.27 -30.04 -1.35
CA LEU A 435 -3.56 -30.47 0.03
C LEU A 435 -4.21 -29.33 0.80
N TYR A 436 -5.31 -29.63 1.48
CA TYR A 436 -5.97 -28.68 2.37
C TYR A 436 -5.33 -28.75 3.76
N TYR A 437 -5.11 -27.60 4.37
CA TYR A 437 -4.56 -27.50 5.72
C TYR A 437 -5.41 -26.64 6.64
N ASP A 438 -5.32 -26.94 7.93
CA ASP A 438 -5.99 -26.21 8.98
C ASP A 438 -5.20 -24.94 9.31
N LYS A 439 -5.69 -23.81 8.80
CA LYS A 439 -5.09 -22.49 9.01
C LYS A 439 -4.96 -22.11 10.49
N SER A 440 -5.82 -22.65 11.36
CA SER A 440 -5.76 -22.36 12.79
C SER A 440 -4.55 -22.98 13.50
N LYS A 441 -3.92 -23.99 12.87
CA LYS A 441 -2.70 -24.64 13.37
C LYS A 441 -1.41 -23.98 12.91
N LEU A 442 -1.51 -22.91 12.12
CA LEU A 442 -0.37 -22.18 11.59
C LEU A 442 -0.12 -20.92 12.43
N ALA A 443 1.03 -20.82 13.08
CA ALA A 443 1.43 -19.61 13.81
C ALA A 443 1.83 -18.48 12.84
N THR A 444 1.80 -17.22 13.31
CA THR A 444 2.06 -16.03 12.47
C THR A 444 3.46 -16.01 11.85
N ASP A 445 4.44 -16.60 12.55
CA ASP A 445 5.83 -16.77 12.16
C ASP A 445 6.10 -18.09 11.40
N GLN A 446 5.06 -18.84 11.04
CA GLN A 446 5.15 -20.12 10.33
C GLN A 446 4.48 -20.05 8.96
N GLN A 447 4.91 -20.92 8.04
CA GLN A 447 4.33 -21.11 6.71
C GLN A 447 3.97 -22.58 6.46
N PRO A 448 2.92 -22.86 5.66
CA PRO A 448 2.56 -24.23 5.33
C PRO A 448 3.51 -24.79 4.27
N VAL A 449 4.05 -25.98 4.51
CA VAL A 449 4.97 -26.67 3.60
C VAL A 449 4.47 -28.06 3.31
N ALA A 450 4.16 -28.34 2.05
CA ALA A 450 3.84 -29.69 1.60
C ALA A 450 5.11 -30.55 1.59
N CYS A 451 4.99 -31.78 2.07
CA CYS A 451 6.05 -32.77 2.09
C CYS A 451 5.53 -34.11 1.57
N TYR A 452 6.42 -34.92 1.03
CA TYR A 452 6.16 -36.34 0.75
C TYR A 452 6.99 -37.23 1.68
N TYR A 453 6.51 -38.45 1.94
CA TYR A 453 7.23 -39.43 2.73
C TYR A 453 8.07 -40.33 1.82
N ASP A 454 9.40 -40.30 2.01
CA ASP A 454 10.33 -41.26 1.41
C ASP A 454 10.45 -42.49 2.32
N ALA A 455 9.74 -43.56 1.96
CA ALA A 455 9.76 -44.81 2.73
C ALA A 455 11.12 -45.52 2.71
N SER A 456 11.99 -45.24 1.74
CA SER A 456 13.34 -45.83 1.67
C SER A 456 14.29 -45.21 2.68
N GLN A 457 14.09 -43.93 2.98
CA GLN A 457 14.89 -43.17 3.95
C GLN A 457 14.20 -43.02 5.31
N GLY A 458 12.89 -43.30 5.37
CA GLY A 458 12.07 -43.10 6.57
C GLY A 458 11.93 -41.63 6.95
N GLN A 459 11.88 -40.72 5.96
CA GLN A 459 11.90 -39.28 6.18
C GLN A 459 10.87 -38.53 5.34
N TRP A 460 10.44 -37.39 5.87
CA TRP A 460 9.60 -36.42 5.16
C TRP A 460 10.48 -35.44 4.39
N VAL A 461 10.26 -35.33 3.08
CA VAL A 461 11.01 -34.46 2.18
C VAL A 461 10.12 -33.30 1.75
N ARG A 462 10.62 -32.07 1.90
CA ARG A 462 9.88 -30.85 1.52
C ARG A 462 9.70 -30.76 0.01
N LEU A 463 8.53 -30.29 -0.41
CA LEU A 463 8.19 -29.97 -1.78
C LEU A 463 8.03 -28.46 -1.93
N GLU A 464 8.54 -27.92 -3.03
CA GLU A 464 8.20 -26.56 -3.44
C GLU A 464 6.79 -26.57 -4.04
N GLY A 465 5.93 -25.69 -3.52
CA GLY A 465 4.53 -25.60 -3.90
C GLY A 465 3.99 -24.18 -3.81
N SER A 466 2.81 -23.98 -4.38
CA SER A 466 2.08 -22.71 -4.29
C SER A 466 1.08 -22.77 -3.14
N VAL A 467 1.12 -21.76 -2.27
CA VAL A 467 0.17 -21.63 -1.14
C VAL A 467 -0.96 -20.69 -1.53
N ASP A 468 -2.20 -21.12 -1.32
CA ASP A 468 -3.38 -20.25 -1.32
C ASP A 468 -3.88 -20.11 0.12
N GLU A 469 -3.54 -18.99 0.76
CA GLU A 469 -3.89 -18.71 2.16
C GLU A 469 -5.39 -18.48 2.36
N ASN A 470 -6.11 -18.02 1.33
CA ASN A 470 -7.55 -17.82 1.40
C ASN A 470 -8.25 -19.16 1.41
N ALA A 471 -7.92 -20.03 0.46
CA ALA A 471 -8.46 -21.40 0.37
C ALA A 471 -7.90 -22.34 1.45
N GLY A 472 -6.75 -22.03 2.05
CA GLY A 472 -6.06 -22.91 3.00
C GLY A 472 -5.51 -24.15 2.30
N THR A 473 -4.85 -23.96 1.15
CA THR A 473 -4.31 -25.08 0.36
C THR A 473 -2.85 -24.90 -0.04
N VAL A 474 -2.15 -26.02 -0.24
CA VAL A 474 -0.82 -26.06 -0.86
C VAL A 474 -0.87 -26.98 -2.07
N ALA A 475 -0.56 -26.45 -3.25
CA ALA A 475 -0.50 -27.20 -4.50
C ALA A 475 0.94 -27.54 -4.87
N VAL A 476 1.24 -28.82 -5.11
CA VAL A 476 2.55 -29.33 -5.50
C VAL A 476 2.45 -30.15 -6.79
N THR A 477 3.47 -30.04 -7.64
CA THR A 477 3.59 -30.86 -8.86
C THR A 477 4.59 -31.99 -8.62
N VAL A 478 4.16 -33.24 -8.80
CA VAL A 478 4.94 -34.43 -8.48
C VAL A 478 5.03 -35.41 -9.66
N ASP A 479 6.07 -36.23 -9.68
CA ASP A 479 6.34 -37.28 -10.68
C ASP A 479 6.36 -38.70 -10.08
N HIS A 480 6.03 -38.82 -8.80
CA HIS A 480 5.87 -40.08 -8.09
C HIS A 480 4.73 -39.98 -7.08
N LEU A 481 4.21 -41.14 -6.69
CA LEU A 481 3.05 -41.27 -5.82
C LEU A 481 3.45 -42.00 -4.54
N THR A 482 3.08 -41.41 -3.42
CA THR A 482 3.41 -41.85 -2.06
C THR A 482 2.42 -41.17 -1.11
N THR A 483 2.79 -41.10 0.16
CA THR A 483 2.09 -40.36 1.19
C THR A 483 2.56 -38.90 1.27
N PHE A 484 1.61 -37.98 1.36
CA PHE A 484 1.81 -36.52 1.41
C PHE A 484 1.14 -35.90 2.64
N ALA A 485 1.68 -34.78 3.10
CA ALA A 485 1.11 -33.98 4.18
C ALA A 485 1.63 -32.54 4.13
N VAL A 486 0.93 -31.62 4.81
CA VAL A 486 1.35 -30.23 5.02
C VAL A 486 1.76 -30.05 6.46
N PHE A 487 2.94 -29.47 6.66
CA PHE A 487 3.50 -29.15 7.96
C PHE A 487 3.63 -27.63 8.15
N ALA A 488 3.52 -27.16 9.38
CA ALA A 488 3.93 -25.82 9.74
C ALA A 488 5.46 -25.79 9.90
N ALA A 489 6.13 -25.08 9.01
CA ALA A 489 7.55 -24.78 9.13
C ALA A 489 7.70 -23.33 9.59
N ALA A 490 8.75 -23.04 10.39
CA ALA A 490 9.11 -21.65 10.65
C ALA A 490 9.32 -20.94 9.30
N LYS A 491 8.77 -19.73 9.15
CA LYS A 491 9.18 -18.83 8.08
C LYS A 491 10.67 -18.60 8.29
N GLU A 492 11.48 -18.82 7.25
CA GLU A 492 12.88 -18.46 7.35
C GLU A 492 12.97 -16.95 7.54
N VAL A 493 13.31 -16.53 8.76
CA VAL A 493 13.59 -15.13 9.06
C VAL A 493 15.00 -14.87 8.55
N THR A 494 15.14 -14.69 7.23
CA THR A 494 16.33 -14.05 6.70
C THR A 494 16.41 -12.66 7.35
N PRO A 495 17.49 -12.34 8.08
CA PRO A 495 17.64 -11.01 8.64
C PRO A 495 17.49 -9.98 7.52
N PRO A 496 16.84 -8.83 7.79
CA PRO A 496 16.59 -7.82 6.76
C PRO A 496 17.89 -7.46 6.04
N VAL A 497 17.90 -7.52 4.71
CA VAL A 497 19.08 -7.14 3.95
C VAL A 497 19.30 -5.64 4.13
N THR A 498 20.42 -5.26 4.75
CA THR A 498 20.78 -3.87 5.00
C THR A 498 22.02 -3.48 4.19
N PHE A 499 22.08 -2.20 3.82
CA PHE A 499 23.20 -1.60 3.10
C PHE A 499 23.79 -0.45 3.92
N LYS A 500 25.10 -0.27 3.86
CA LYS A 500 25.84 0.69 4.72
C LYS A 500 25.36 2.13 4.60
N ASP A 501 24.94 2.53 3.40
CA ASP A 501 24.53 3.87 3.01
C ASP A 501 23.00 4.08 3.03
N MET A 502 22.26 3.12 3.59
CA MET A 502 20.80 3.23 3.74
C MET A 502 20.37 3.60 5.16
N GLN A 503 21.28 3.68 6.13
CA GLN A 503 20.92 4.07 7.49
C GLN A 503 20.36 5.50 7.53
N GLY A 504 19.13 5.66 8.01
CA GLY A 504 18.45 6.96 8.07
C GLY A 504 17.98 7.50 6.71
N HIS A 505 18.08 6.72 5.63
CA HIS A 505 17.58 7.10 4.32
C HIS A 505 16.09 6.75 4.19
N TRP A 506 15.28 7.63 3.60
CA TRP A 506 13.82 7.45 3.49
C TRP A 506 13.42 6.12 2.79
N ALA A 507 14.22 5.69 1.81
CA ALA A 507 14.00 4.43 1.09
C ALA A 507 14.58 3.17 1.76
N ALA A 508 15.10 3.25 3.00
CA ALA A 508 15.79 2.13 3.65
C ALA A 508 14.93 0.86 3.75
N GLU A 509 13.69 1.01 4.20
CA GLU A 509 12.77 -0.11 4.34
C GLU A 509 12.29 -0.65 3.00
N THR A 510 11.98 0.25 2.05
CA THR A 510 11.64 -0.13 0.67
C THR A 510 12.73 -1.01 0.05
N VAL A 511 13.98 -0.56 0.19
CA VAL A 511 15.15 -1.25 -0.34
C VAL A 511 15.37 -2.57 0.39
N SER A 512 15.29 -2.59 1.72
CA SER A 512 15.39 -3.82 2.51
C SER A 512 14.33 -4.85 2.12
N ARG A 513 13.07 -4.44 1.97
CA ARG A 513 11.96 -5.33 1.56
C ARG A 513 12.18 -5.92 0.18
N LEU A 514 12.57 -5.10 -0.81
CA LEU A 514 12.86 -5.58 -2.16
C LEU A 514 14.11 -6.48 -2.21
N ALA A 515 15.11 -6.19 -1.39
CA ALA A 515 16.33 -6.99 -1.31
C ALA A 515 16.07 -8.36 -0.66
N SER A 516 15.25 -8.40 0.40
CA SER A 516 14.78 -9.66 1.01
C SER A 516 13.88 -10.50 0.08
N MET A 517 13.34 -9.90 -0.98
CA MET A 517 12.60 -10.61 -2.04
C MET A 517 13.50 -11.02 -3.22
N ASP A 518 14.82 -10.82 -3.13
CA ASP A 518 15.80 -11.02 -4.21
C ASP A 518 15.52 -10.21 -5.49
N ILE A 519 14.78 -9.10 -5.37
CA ILE A 519 14.41 -8.25 -6.50
C ILE A 519 15.50 -7.22 -6.80
N ILE A 520 16.10 -6.65 -5.75
CA ILE A 520 17.21 -5.70 -5.85
C ILE A 520 18.43 -6.20 -5.10
N SER A 521 19.59 -5.69 -5.50
CA SER A 521 20.87 -5.99 -4.87
C SER A 521 21.70 -4.71 -4.78
N GLY A 522 22.57 -4.65 -3.76
CA GLY A 522 23.60 -3.63 -3.65
C GLY A 522 24.84 -3.95 -4.48
N TYR A 523 25.85 -3.11 -4.32
CA TYR A 523 27.15 -3.28 -4.94
C TYR A 523 28.05 -4.19 -4.08
N PRO A 524 29.11 -4.77 -4.66
CA PRO A 524 30.05 -5.63 -3.93
C PRO A 524 30.72 -4.96 -2.71
N ASP A 525 30.73 -3.63 -2.65
CA ASP A 525 31.26 -2.83 -1.54
C ASP A 525 30.32 -2.77 -0.30
N GLY A 526 29.11 -3.35 -0.43
CA GLY A 526 28.07 -3.37 0.61
C GLY A 526 27.19 -2.11 0.65
N THR A 527 27.23 -1.29 -0.40
CA THR A 527 26.39 -0.09 -0.54
C THR A 527 25.24 -0.31 -1.53
N PHE A 528 24.16 0.48 -1.43
CA PHE A 528 23.06 0.49 -2.39
C PHE A 528 23.15 1.65 -3.40
N LYS A 529 23.80 2.75 -3.00
CA LYS A 529 23.93 4.04 -3.70
C LYS A 529 22.56 4.64 -4.02
N PRO A 530 21.73 4.95 -3.00
CA PRO A 530 20.33 5.33 -3.19
C PRO A 530 20.14 6.53 -4.10
N ASP A 531 21.01 7.54 -3.99
CA ASP A 531 20.92 8.80 -4.73
C ASP A 531 21.59 8.76 -6.11
N ASN A 532 22.27 7.66 -6.45
CA ASN A 532 22.84 7.51 -7.80
C ASN A 532 21.71 7.31 -8.82
N GLN A 533 21.89 7.89 -10.01
CA GLN A 533 20.98 7.66 -11.12
C GLN A 533 21.01 6.19 -11.55
N ILE A 534 19.84 5.59 -11.73
CA ILE A 534 19.72 4.21 -12.17
C ILE A 534 19.81 4.12 -13.70
N THR A 535 20.64 3.21 -14.20
CA THR A 535 20.73 2.95 -15.64
C THR A 535 19.51 2.16 -16.12
N ARG A 536 19.23 2.28 -17.41
CA ARG A 536 18.13 1.58 -18.05
C ARG A 536 18.28 0.05 -18.01
N ALA A 537 19.52 -0.47 -18.08
CA ALA A 537 19.80 -1.88 -17.88
C ALA A 537 19.47 -2.34 -16.45
N GLU A 538 19.88 -1.58 -15.43
CA GLU A 538 19.57 -1.90 -14.02
C GLU A 538 18.07 -1.86 -13.74
N ALA A 539 17.37 -0.80 -14.15
CA ALA A 539 15.93 -0.68 -13.96
C ALA A 539 15.17 -1.85 -14.62
N THR A 540 15.59 -2.24 -15.83
CA THR A 540 15.02 -3.40 -16.55
C THR A 540 15.27 -4.70 -15.80
N ALA A 541 16.48 -4.91 -15.29
CA ALA A 541 16.82 -6.12 -14.55
C ALA A 541 16.03 -6.25 -13.25
N ILE A 542 15.85 -5.14 -12.51
CA ILE A 542 15.03 -5.14 -11.29
C ILE A 542 13.58 -5.48 -11.62
N LEU A 543 12.99 -4.86 -12.65
CA LEU A 543 11.62 -5.13 -13.06
C LEU A 543 11.43 -6.58 -13.54
N ALA A 544 12.39 -7.13 -14.29
CA ALA A 544 12.34 -8.52 -14.73
C ALA A 544 12.39 -9.50 -13.54
N ARG A 545 13.22 -9.23 -12.52
CA ARG A 545 13.24 -10.01 -11.27
C ARG A 545 11.94 -9.85 -10.47
N ALA A 546 11.45 -8.62 -10.37
CA ALA A 546 10.19 -8.32 -9.68
C ALA A 546 9.00 -9.11 -10.27
N LEU A 547 9.03 -9.36 -11.58
CA LEU A 547 8.03 -10.14 -12.31
C LEU A 547 8.37 -11.62 -12.44
N LYS A 548 9.48 -12.07 -11.84
CA LYS A 548 9.98 -13.45 -11.90
C LYS A 548 10.06 -13.98 -13.34
N LEU A 549 10.52 -13.16 -14.29
CA LEU A 549 10.62 -13.55 -15.69
C LEU A 549 11.75 -14.57 -15.90
N ALA A 550 11.45 -15.66 -16.61
CA ALA A 550 12.47 -16.58 -17.08
C ALA A 550 13.40 -15.87 -18.10
N PRO A 551 14.74 -16.02 -17.99
CA PRO A 551 15.68 -15.42 -18.91
C PRO A 551 15.31 -15.69 -20.38
N GLY A 552 15.38 -14.64 -21.20
CA GLY A 552 15.16 -14.72 -22.64
C GLY A 552 16.39 -15.22 -23.39
N SER A 553 16.19 -15.54 -24.66
CA SER A 553 17.27 -15.94 -25.56
C SER A 553 17.90 -14.73 -26.24
N GLU A 554 19.11 -14.87 -26.79
CA GLU A 554 19.72 -13.79 -27.58
C GLU A 554 18.91 -13.39 -28.81
N GLN A 555 18.07 -14.28 -29.34
CA GLN A 555 17.21 -14.02 -30.49
C GLN A 555 16.09 -13.00 -30.16
N ASP A 556 15.77 -12.83 -28.87
CA ASP A 556 14.81 -11.84 -28.40
C ASP A 556 15.42 -10.42 -28.39
N LEU A 557 16.76 -10.30 -28.42
CA LEU A 557 17.49 -9.01 -28.40
C LEU A 557 17.64 -8.41 -29.80
N LYS A 558 16.55 -7.84 -30.30
CA LYS A 558 16.50 -7.19 -31.63
C LYS A 558 17.07 -5.75 -31.66
N PHE A 559 17.86 -5.38 -30.66
CA PHE A 559 18.47 -4.06 -30.55
C PHE A 559 19.81 -3.99 -31.28
N LYS A 560 20.08 -2.89 -32.00
CA LYS A 560 21.34 -2.67 -32.73
C LYS A 560 22.55 -2.62 -31.81
N ASP A 561 22.39 -2.13 -30.59
CA ASP A 561 23.41 -2.02 -29.56
C ASP A 561 23.36 -3.20 -28.56
N ASN A 562 22.88 -4.38 -28.98
CA ASN A 562 22.80 -5.54 -28.09
C ASN A 562 24.18 -5.93 -27.49
N ALA A 563 25.28 -5.65 -28.18
CA ALA A 563 26.64 -5.93 -27.72
C ALA A 563 27.08 -5.00 -26.57
N ALA A 564 26.40 -3.86 -26.39
CA ALA A 564 26.65 -2.95 -25.28
C ALA A 564 25.91 -3.36 -24.00
N ILE A 565 25.00 -4.34 -24.07
CA ILE A 565 24.26 -4.85 -22.91
C ILE A 565 25.22 -5.72 -22.08
N PRO A 566 25.47 -5.38 -20.79
CA PRO A 566 26.33 -6.19 -19.93
C PRO A 566 25.84 -7.63 -19.82
N GLU A 567 26.77 -8.57 -19.73
CA GLU A 567 26.47 -10.02 -19.69
C GLU A 567 25.40 -10.37 -18.63
N TRP A 568 25.55 -9.82 -17.42
CA TRP A 568 24.62 -10.02 -16.31
C TRP A 568 23.17 -9.56 -16.60
N ALA A 569 22.99 -8.63 -17.55
CA ALA A 569 21.70 -8.06 -17.93
C ALA A 569 21.09 -8.70 -19.18
N ARG A 570 21.87 -9.45 -20.00
CA ARG A 570 21.41 -9.94 -21.32
C ARG A 570 20.12 -10.75 -21.24
N GLY A 571 20.11 -11.79 -20.40
CA GLY A 571 18.96 -12.70 -20.27
C GLY A 571 17.69 -11.99 -19.77
N VAL A 572 17.83 -11.07 -18.80
CA VAL A 572 16.69 -10.34 -18.24
C VAL A 572 16.17 -9.23 -19.17
N VAL A 573 17.05 -8.57 -19.91
CA VAL A 573 16.65 -7.60 -20.95
C VAL A 573 15.98 -8.32 -22.11
N ALA A 574 16.46 -9.49 -22.49
CA ALA A 574 15.83 -10.35 -23.51
C ALA A 574 14.41 -10.75 -23.09
N ALA A 575 14.24 -11.19 -21.83
CA ALA A 575 12.92 -11.51 -21.29
C ALA A 575 12.00 -10.29 -21.29
N ALA A 576 12.45 -9.14 -20.78
CA ALA A 576 11.66 -7.91 -20.74
C ALA A 576 11.29 -7.39 -22.13
N ALA A 577 12.13 -7.60 -23.14
CA ALA A 577 11.83 -7.27 -24.54
C ALA A 577 10.78 -8.22 -25.14
N ARG A 578 10.91 -9.53 -24.89
CA ARG A 578 9.95 -10.56 -25.32
C ARG A 578 8.54 -10.29 -24.78
N GLU A 579 8.44 -9.98 -23.49
CA GLU A 579 7.17 -9.64 -22.83
C GLU A 579 6.67 -8.23 -23.18
N GLY A 580 7.39 -7.48 -24.02
CA GLY A 580 7.01 -6.14 -24.46
C GLY A 580 7.08 -5.06 -23.37
N LEU A 581 7.73 -5.33 -22.23
CA LEU A 581 7.89 -4.38 -21.12
C LEU A 581 8.71 -3.18 -21.56
N ILE A 582 9.80 -3.48 -22.27
CA ILE A 582 10.81 -2.54 -22.74
C ILE A 582 10.72 -2.41 -24.25
N LYS A 583 10.60 -1.17 -24.72
CA LYS A 583 10.75 -0.80 -26.13
C LYS A 583 12.02 0.02 -26.29
N GLY A 584 12.80 -0.24 -27.35
CA GLY A 584 14.00 0.54 -27.63
C GLY A 584 13.71 1.87 -28.33
N TYR A 585 14.75 2.66 -28.54
CA TYR A 585 14.70 3.98 -29.17
C TYR A 585 14.93 3.86 -30.67
N PRO A 586 13.96 4.27 -31.50
CA PRO A 586 14.18 4.42 -32.93
C PRO A 586 15.33 5.39 -33.19
N GLN A 587 16.23 5.00 -34.08
CA GLN A 587 17.34 5.82 -34.55
C GLN A 587 17.00 6.43 -35.92
N PRO A 588 17.63 7.54 -36.32
CA PRO A 588 17.41 8.14 -37.63
C PRO A 588 17.66 7.20 -38.82
N ASP A 589 18.50 6.17 -38.62
CA ASP A 589 18.80 5.14 -39.61
C ASP A 589 17.77 3.99 -39.67
N GLY A 590 16.67 4.10 -38.92
CA GLY A 590 15.61 3.10 -38.84
C GLY A 590 15.90 1.92 -37.89
N SER A 591 17.10 1.88 -37.30
CA SER A 591 17.42 0.87 -36.27
C SER A 591 16.80 1.21 -34.93
N VAL A 592 16.78 0.24 -34.00
CA VAL A 592 16.28 0.42 -32.64
C VAL A 592 17.38 0.09 -31.66
N THR A 593 17.65 0.96 -30.69
CA THR A 593 18.69 0.78 -29.66
C THR A 593 18.09 0.69 -28.26
N PHE A 594 18.72 -0.07 -27.37
CA PHE A 594 18.31 -0.21 -25.97
C PHE A 594 18.90 0.87 -25.06
N MET A 595 20.12 1.33 -25.34
CA MET A 595 20.89 2.29 -24.54
C MET A 595 21.11 1.84 -23.08
N PRO A 596 21.82 0.72 -22.84
CA PRO A 596 21.89 0.08 -21.51
C PRO A 596 22.48 0.96 -20.41
N GLY A 597 23.49 1.78 -20.73
CA GLY A 597 24.16 2.65 -19.77
C GLY A 597 23.50 4.03 -19.58
N ARG A 598 22.45 4.36 -20.34
CA ARG A 598 21.74 5.64 -20.18
C ARG A 598 20.90 5.60 -18.91
N SER A 599 20.92 6.66 -18.11
CA SER A 599 20.00 6.81 -16.99
C SER A 599 18.56 6.85 -17.49
N ILE A 600 17.66 6.09 -16.86
CA ILE A 600 16.25 6.08 -17.26
C ILE A 600 15.56 7.36 -16.77
N SER A 601 14.71 7.96 -17.61
CA SER A 601 13.94 9.13 -17.20
C SER A 601 12.70 8.73 -16.39
N ARG A 602 12.16 9.68 -15.63
CA ARG A 602 10.98 9.47 -14.80
C ARG A 602 9.74 9.10 -15.63
N ALA A 603 9.55 9.75 -16.78
CA ALA A 603 8.48 9.41 -17.72
C ALA A 603 8.63 8.00 -18.30
N GLU A 604 9.86 7.58 -18.61
CA GLU A 604 10.14 6.24 -19.14
C GLU A 604 9.83 5.15 -18.11
N LEU A 605 10.28 5.33 -16.87
CA LEU A 605 10.01 4.36 -15.82
C LEU A 605 8.51 4.28 -15.49
N ALA A 606 7.81 5.42 -15.44
CA ALA A 606 6.35 5.46 -15.27
C ALA A 606 5.62 4.71 -16.40
N ALA A 607 6.06 4.88 -17.65
CA ALA A 607 5.49 4.18 -18.79
C ALA A 607 5.69 2.66 -18.75
N ILE A 608 6.85 2.19 -18.26
CA ILE A 608 7.12 0.75 -18.10
C ILE A 608 6.27 0.18 -16.97
N VAL A 609 6.22 0.86 -15.82
CA VAL A 609 5.44 0.46 -14.65
C VAL A 609 3.95 0.34 -14.97
N VAL A 610 3.36 1.31 -15.67
CA VAL A 610 1.94 1.25 -16.07
C VAL A 610 1.66 0.19 -17.12
N ARG A 611 2.62 -0.07 -18.03
CA ARG A 611 2.50 -1.19 -18.96
C ARG A 611 2.40 -2.50 -18.19
N ILE A 612 3.25 -2.71 -17.19
CA ILE A 612 3.20 -3.89 -16.31
C ILE A 612 1.88 -3.96 -15.56
N LEU A 613 1.43 -2.85 -14.95
CA LEU A 613 0.15 -2.79 -14.26
C LEU A 613 -1.02 -3.18 -15.16
N SER A 614 -1.02 -2.70 -16.41
CA SER A 614 -2.03 -3.03 -17.41
C SER A 614 -2.05 -4.51 -17.78
N MET A 615 -0.87 -5.16 -17.84
CA MET A 615 -0.78 -6.59 -18.14
C MET A 615 -1.15 -7.49 -16.96
N LYS A 616 -0.96 -7.03 -15.72
CA LYS A 616 -1.11 -7.87 -14.52
C LYS A 616 -2.41 -7.64 -13.74
N SER A 617 -2.96 -6.44 -13.72
CA SER A 617 -4.07 -6.09 -12.82
C SER A 617 -5.02 -5.01 -13.34
N SER A 618 -4.91 -4.65 -14.63
CA SER A 618 -5.61 -3.53 -15.28
C SER A 618 -5.19 -2.15 -14.73
N ALA A 619 -4.76 -1.24 -15.61
CA ALA A 619 -4.43 0.12 -15.20
C ALA A 619 -5.70 0.96 -15.03
N PRO A 620 -5.75 1.88 -14.04
CA PRO A 620 -6.88 2.76 -13.86
C PRO A 620 -7.07 3.72 -15.05
N ALA A 621 -8.22 4.38 -15.08
CA ALA A 621 -8.43 5.51 -15.99
C ALA A 621 -7.36 6.60 -15.73
N PRO A 622 -6.85 7.28 -16.78
CA PRO A 622 -5.88 8.36 -16.61
C PRO A 622 -6.45 9.48 -15.73
N ALA A 623 -5.71 9.91 -14.71
CA ALA A 623 -6.05 11.10 -13.94
C ALA A 623 -5.77 12.38 -14.74
N GLU A 624 -6.47 13.46 -14.41
CA GLU A 624 -6.10 14.80 -14.86
C GLU A 624 -4.74 15.18 -14.26
N LEU A 625 -3.76 15.47 -15.13
CA LEU A 625 -2.42 15.89 -14.70
C LEU A 625 -2.45 17.37 -14.35
N LYS A 626 -2.18 17.68 -13.08
CA LYS A 626 -2.17 19.04 -12.56
C LYS A 626 -0.76 19.57 -12.30
N PHE A 627 0.25 19.04 -13.01
CA PHE A 627 1.65 19.44 -12.86
C PHE A 627 1.95 20.77 -13.56
N ALA A 628 2.81 21.58 -12.94
CA ALA A 628 3.33 22.85 -13.48
C ALA A 628 3.89 22.72 -14.89
N ASP A 629 4.57 21.61 -15.12
CA ASP A 629 5.29 21.24 -16.33
C ASP A 629 4.54 20.15 -17.12
N THR A 630 3.22 20.03 -16.95
CA THR A 630 2.39 19.09 -17.71
C THR A 630 2.56 19.27 -19.22
N ALA A 631 2.82 20.49 -19.70
CA ALA A 631 3.12 20.78 -21.09
C ALA A 631 4.47 20.18 -21.56
N SER A 632 5.43 20.01 -20.64
CA SER A 632 6.74 19.42 -20.90
C SER A 632 6.74 17.90 -20.87
N ILE A 633 5.64 17.26 -20.43
CA ILE A 633 5.50 15.80 -20.49
C ILE A 633 5.31 15.39 -21.95
N PRO A 634 6.17 14.52 -22.51
CA PRO A 634 6.04 14.07 -23.89
C PRO A 634 4.70 13.36 -24.15
N ASP A 635 4.11 13.58 -25.31
CA ASP A 635 2.80 13.01 -25.66
C ASP A 635 2.77 11.48 -25.58
N TRP A 636 3.87 10.82 -25.91
CA TRP A 636 4.00 9.36 -25.79
C TRP A 636 3.90 8.85 -24.35
N ALA A 637 4.26 9.68 -23.36
CA ALA A 637 4.27 9.33 -21.95
C ALA A 637 3.03 9.81 -21.20
N ARG A 638 2.33 10.84 -21.71
CA ARG A 638 1.27 11.57 -21.02
C ARG A 638 0.20 10.65 -20.41
N GLN A 639 -0.30 9.70 -21.19
CA GLN A 639 -1.30 8.74 -20.70
C GLN A 639 -0.75 7.84 -19.58
N SER A 640 0.46 7.31 -19.74
CA SER A 640 1.05 6.45 -18.72
C SER A 640 1.40 7.22 -17.45
N VAL A 641 1.86 8.46 -17.56
CA VAL A 641 2.10 9.32 -16.38
C VAL A 641 0.78 9.55 -15.63
N ALA A 642 -0.29 9.88 -16.35
CA ALA A 642 -1.63 10.06 -15.77
C ALA A 642 -2.16 8.80 -15.06
N GLN A 643 -1.91 7.61 -15.61
CA GLN A 643 -2.29 6.36 -14.97
C GLN A 643 -1.39 5.99 -13.78
N ALA A 644 -0.10 6.33 -13.84
CA ALA A 644 0.85 6.12 -12.74
C ALA A 644 0.50 7.00 -11.53
N VAL A 645 0.04 8.23 -11.79
CA VAL A 645 -0.49 9.14 -10.77
C VAL A 645 -1.82 8.63 -10.21
N ALA A 646 -2.76 8.23 -11.08
CA ALA A 646 -4.05 7.68 -10.65
C ALA A 646 -3.91 6.42 -9.77
N SER A 647 -2.89 5.61 -10.03
CA SER A 647 -2.61 4.39 -9.24
C SER A 647 -1.83 4.67 -7.94
N GLY A 648 -1.36 5.90 -7.73
CA GLY A 648 -0.52 6.26 -6.59
C GLY A 648 0.90 5.68 -6.65
N ILE A 649 1.33 5.17 -7.81
CA ILE A 649 2.69 4.64 -7.98
C ILE A 649 3.69 5.78 -8.14
N VAL A 650 3.28 6.89 -8.77
CA VAL A 650 4.09 8.08 -8.98
C VAL A 650 3.36 9.34 -8.48
N ALA A 651 4.12 10.31 -7.96
CA ALA A 651 3.65 11.63 -7.57
C ALA A 651 4.50 12.75 -8.20
N GLY A 652 4.13 14.00 -7.98
CA GLY A 652 4.91 15.18 -8.36
C GLY A 652 5.91 15.61 -7.30
N TYR A 653 6.86 16.46 -7.70
CA TYR A 653 7.79 17.13 -6.79
C TYR A 653 7.07 18.22 -5.98
N PRO A 654 7.72 18.82 -4.98
CA PRO A 654 7.08 19.81 -4.10
C PRO A 654 6.80 21.14 -4.79
N ASP A 655 7.59 21.46 -5.82
CA ASP A 655 7.32 22.54 -6.77
C ASP A 655 6.18 22.17 -7.75
N ASN A 656 5.55 21.00 -7.54
CA ASN A 656 4.60 20.27 -8.39
C ASN A 656 4.92 20.32 -9.89
N THR A 657 6.19 20.16 -10.16
CA THR A 657 6.63 19.62 -11.43
C THR A 657 6.56 18.09 -11.39
N PHE A 658 6.44 17.46 -12.55
CA PHE A 658 6.65 16.03 -12.74
C PHE A 658 8.09 15.73 -13.13
N GLN A 659 8.77 16.66 -13.82
CA GLN A 659 10.13 16.55 -14.33
C GLN A 659 10.33 15.30 -15.20
N ALA A 660 9.54 15.21 -16.29
CA ALA A 660 9.44 14.02 -17.15
C ALA A 660 10.78 13.44 -17.62
N GLU A 661 11.71 14.32 -18.00
CA GLU A 661 13.02 13.92 -18.53
C GLU A 661 14.09 13.76 -17.44
N ARG A 662 13.78 14.02 -16.17
CA ARG A 662 14.76 13.89 -15.09
C ARG A 662 15.16 12.41 -14.92
N PRO A 663 16.47 12.12 -14.85
CA PRO A 663 16.95 10.80 -14.45
C PRO A 663 16.43 10.38 -13.08
N VAL A 664 16.02 9.12 -12.96
CA VAL A 664 15.52 8.55 -11.71
C VAL A 664 16.69 8.03 -10.86
N THR A 665 16.65 8.26 -9.55
CA THR A 665 17.61 7.66 -8.61
C THR A 665 17.29 6.19 -8.31
N ARG A 666 18.27 5.42 -7.83
CA ARG A 666 18.05 4.02 -7.46
C ARG A 666 16.99 3.85 -6.36
N ALA A 667 16.95 4.76 -5.38
CA ALA A 667 15.93 4.77 -4.33
C ALA A 667 14.52 5.04 -4.88
N GLU A 668 14.38 6.00 -5.79
CA GLU A 668 13.08 6.28 -6.43
C GLU A 668 12.59 5.11 -7.28
N ALA A 669 13.48 4.49 -8.04
CA ALA A 669 13.14 3.31 -8.83
C ALA A 669 12.67 2.16 -7.92
N ALA A 670 13.35 1.93 -6.80
CA ALA A 670 12.93 0.95 -5.80
C ALA A 670 11.52 1.26 -5.25
N ALA A 671 11.24 2.51 -4.88
CA ALA A 671 9.93 2.91 -4.38
C ALA A 671 8.81 2.72 -5.40
N MET A 672 9.03 3.12 -6.67
CA MET A 672 8.06 2.89 -7.74
C MET A 672 7.79 1.40 -7.99
N ILE A 673 8.82 0.57 -7.92
CA ILE A 673 8.71 -0.88 -8.14
C ILE A 673 7.99 -1.56 -6.98
N LEU A 674 8.26 -1.19 -5.73
CA LEU A 674 7.55 -1.74 -4.59
C LEU A 674 6.05 -1.39 -4.63
N ARG A 675 5.71 -0.13 -4.96
CA ARG A 675 4.31 0.28 -5.13
C ARG A 675 3.61 -0.45 -6.27
N LEU A 676 4.32 -0.67 -7.38
CA LEU A 676 3.81 -1.51 -8.46
C LEU A 676 3.50 -2.92 -7.95
N LEU A 677 4.42 -3.54 -7.21
CA LEU A 677 4.24 -4.87 -6.63
C LEU A 677 3.05 -4.93 -5.68
N ASP A 678 2.89 -3.94 -4.82
CA ASP A 678 1.74 -3.85 -3.91
C ASP A 678 0.43 -3.74 -4.70
N LYS A 679 0.40 -3.00 -5.81
CA LYS A 679 -0.79 -2.88 -6.68
C LYS A 679 -1.13 -4.16 -7.45
N ILE A 680 -0.12 -4.89 -7.92
CA ILE A 680 -0.37 -6.15 -8.64
C ILE A 680 -0.61 -7.34 -7.70
N GLY A 681 -0.06 -7.30 -6.49
CA GLY A 681 -0.21 -8.33 -5.46
C GLY A 681 -1.53 -8.23 -4.68
N THR A 682 -2.11 -7.03 -4.53
CA THR A 682 -3.41 -6.84 -3.86
C THR A 682 -4.64 -7.21 -4.70
N GLN A 683 -4.47 -7.51 -6.00
CA GLN A 683 -5.57 -7.79 -6.93
C GLN A 683 -5.56 -9.25 -7.47
N GLY A 684 -4.61 -10.09 -7.05
CA GLY A 684 -4.49 -11.49 -7.47
C GLY A 684 -5.28 -12.50 -6.63
N GLY A 685 -6.03 -12.03 -5.62
CA GLY A 685 -6.97 -12.85 -4.86
C GLY A 685 -8.39 -12.56 -5.30
N GLN A 686 -8.85 -13.20 -6.38
CA GLN A 686 -10.26 -13.38 -6.68
C GLN A 686 -10.53 -14.83 -7.08
#